data_AF-A0A971ZSS2-F1
#
_entry.id   AF-A0A971ZSS2-F1
#
_cell.length_a   1.000
_cell.length_b   1.000
_cell.length_c   1.000
_cell.angle_alpha   90.00
_cell.angle_beta   90.00
_cell.angle_gamma   90.00
#
_symmetry.space_group_name_H-M   'P 1'
#
loop_
_entity.id
_entity.type
_entity.pdbx_description
1 polymer ?
#
loop_
_entity_poly.entity_id
_entity_poly.type
_entity_poly.pdbx_seq_one_letter_code
_entity_poly.pdbx_strand_id
1 'polypeptide(L)'
;MSRLQESGRFVGQCPHGALADAARQLLVACCLVFACLVFASGPVFAGGGPENVALVVNADSWASQTVANHYLQWRQIPPSNVVYLTDLSSFEQTDVETFRETILVPVFKTLFERNLLEHVDYIVYSSDFPTAIDARRDLGGAAPDKLLAPTASLTGLTYLYQFVLAKNRHYLELINNFYARRPLRDLQQSALSAEHGKAVQEAQELANAGKSQEPLEIQPTTAFRSKYAWDPTGTRVAEQGMRYVLSTMLAVTSGRGNSVREALDYLQRSVAADATHPRGTIYFMKNNDVRSTTRQWAFATAVQALAETGVQGAIVDGTLPQQKDDVLGAMIGSAGVNWKKSGSTILPGAICEHLTSFGGILTEGASQTPLTEFLRHGAAGSSGTVVEPLSIHAKFPSAFLHLHYVRGASLAEAFYQSVLGPYQLLIVGDALCQPWATRLELELPGVEPGQKTTGQLVLEPRVTGVSDISAAVDHFQVFLDGRRLASDPARQRFVLDTTAVADGWHELRVVAVAPGPLETQSRIMVPIVIANQGSSLTLERDGSDATEIAYGELLTVRARAADAPSIEILHNGRSLGTIEGSEGTLQVDTRRLGMGPVALQASSRLAGQTCRSAPLALTILPPPPLPPVTDVNAAQLVDGLRLTVGNDLPVIVTETKDARWLAKLNPGADQPLVLDAYFTVPADDVYQFQLEGNSVNALKVDDQQIWPTGTAPTGPIAWTMVPVHLQPGIHRFTLTGTTARAPTLRVRFGGPGCTSLDGKRFRHLE
;
A
#
# COMPACT_ATOMS: atom_id res chain seq x y z
N MET A 1 -9.54 -24.50 9.90
CA MET A 1 -9.17 -23.91 11.21
C MET A 1 -8.20 -24.78 12.02
N SER A 2 -8.33 -26.12 12.09
CA SER A 2 -7.38 -26.96 12.85
C SER A 2 -5.91 -26.91 12.37
N ARG A 3 -5.64 -26.69 11.08
CA ARG A 3 -4.26 -26.50 10.54
C ARG A 3 -3.64 -25.11 10.77
N LEU A 4 -4.32 -24.20 11.48
CA LEU A 4 -3.80 -22.87 11.86
C LEU A 4 -3.35 -22.80 13.33
N GLN A 5 -3.45 -23.90 14.09
CA GLN A 5 -3.09 -23.95 15.52
C GLN A 5 -1.90 -24.87 15.84
N GLU A 6 -1.39 -25.64 14.88
CA GLU A 6 -0.25 -26.56 15.11
C GLU A 6 1.12 -25.87 15.02
N SER A 7 1.22 -24.63 14.53
CA SER A 7 2.45 -23.83 14.52
C SER A 7 2.75 -23.12 15.86
N GLY A 8 2.02 -23.46 16.93
CA GLY A 8 2.03 -22.73 18.20
C GLY A 8 2.90 -23.33 19.32
N ARG A 9 3.82 -24.25 19.02
CA ARG A 9 4.75 -24.82 20.02
C ARG A 9 6.18 -24.92 19.48
N PHE A 10 7.13 -24.72 20.40
CA PHE A 10 8.58 -24.89 20.24
C PHE A 10 9.36 -23.80 19.48
N VAL A 11 9.54 -22.66 20.15
CA VAL A 11 10.85 -21.97 20.16
C VAL A 11 11.35 -22.00 21.61
N GLY A 12 12.34 -22.85 21.89
CA GLY A 12 12.85 -23.04 23.24
C GLY A 12 13.88 -24.15 23.37
N GLN A 13 15.16 -23.72 23.48
CA GLN A 13 16.34 -24.47 23.93
C GLN A 13 17.01 -25.47 22.96
N CYS A 14 18.28 -25.19 22.67
CA CYS A 14 19.25 -26.14 22.13
C CYS A 14 20.02 -26.79 23.33
N PRO A 15 20.39 -28.09 23.29
CA PRO A 15 20.61 -28.85 24.53
C PRO A 15 22.08 -29.08 24.93
N HIS A 16 22.33 -29.14 26.24
CA HIS A 16 23.48 -29.84 26.81
C HIS A 16 23.05 -31.18 27.43
N GLY A 17 23.77 -32.27 27.12
CA GLY A 17 23.87 -33.43 28.02
C GLY A 17 22.82 -34.54 27.91
N ALA A 18 22.96 -35.36 26.86
CA ALA A 18 22.66 -36.80 26.78
C ALA A 18 22.28 -37.51 28.12
N LEU A 19 21.15 -38.20 28.25
CA LEU A 19 20.80 -39.59 27.81
C LEU A 19 19.43 -39.94 28.46
N ALA A 20 18.63 -40.97 28.13
CA ALA A 20 18.40 -41.84 26.96
C ALA A 20 17.24 -42.82 27.36
N ASP A 21 16.55 -43.58 26.51
CA ASP A 21 16.45 -43.61 25.04
C ASP A 21 15.03 -44.09 24.65
N ALA A 22 14.65 -43.91 23.38
CA ALA A 22 13.48 -44.49 22.71
C ALA A 22 13.50 -44.24 21.18
N ALA A 23 14.28 -43.27 20.69
CA ALA A 23 14.15 -42.69 19.35
C ALA A 23 15.41 -42.84 18.48
N ARG A 24 16.25 -43.84 18.73
CA ARG A 24 17.59 -43.97 18.11
C ARG A 24 17.75 -45.08 17.05
N GLN A 25 16.66 -45.59 16.47
CA GLN A 25 16.71 -46.75 15.55
C GLN A 25 16.13 -46.55 14.14
N LEU A 26 15.78 -45.34 13.70
CA LEU A 26 15.19 -45.14 12.36
C LEU A 26 15.81 -44.01 11.50
N LEU A 27 17.11 -43.71 11.67
CA LEU A 27 17.77 -42.62 10.95
C LEU A 27 19.24 -42.93 10.56
N VAL A 28 19.47 -44.05 9.88
CA VAL A 28 20.73 -44.35 9.16
C VAL A 28 20.46 -45.06 7.83
N ALA A 29 20.13 -44.28 6.79
CA ALA A 29 20.34 -44.63 5.38
C ALA A 29 20.10 -43.38 4.50
N CYS A 30 20.82 -43.28 3.38
CA CYS A 30 20.57 -42.33 2.27
C CYS A 30 20.87 -40.83 2.50
N CYS A 31 21.89 -40.50 3.31
CA CYS A 31 22.75 -39.34 3.01
C CYS A 31 24.02 -39.85 2.33
N LEU A 32 24.22 -39.52 1.04
CA LEU A 32 25.49 -39.45 0.26
C LEU A 32 25.26 -39.79 -1.22
N VAL A 33 25.15 -38.77 -2.11
CA VAL A 33 25.89 -38.69 -3.39
C VAL A 33 26.01 -37.19 -3.78
N PHE A 34 27.26 -36.72 -3.75
CA PHE A 34 27.90 -35.63 -4.51
C PHE A 34 27.12 -34.40 -5.04
N ALA A 35 27.65 -33.24 -4.63
CA ALA A 35 27.53 -31.98 -5.34
C ALA A 35 28.58 -31.85 -6.46
N CYS A 36 28.24 -31.16 -7.54
CA CYS A 36 29.16 -30.33 -8.35
C CYS A 36 28.38 -29.57 -9.42
N LEU A 37 28.36 -28.24 -9.35
CA LEU A 37 28.49 -27.34 -10.50
C LEU A 37 28.72 -25.90 -10.04
N VAL A 38 29.63 -25.21 -10.73
CA VAL A 38 30.06 -23.84 -10.42
C VAL A 38 29.08 -22.85 -11.05
N PHE A 39 28.54 -21.92 -10.26
CA PHE A 39 27.74 -20.83 -10.81
C PHE A 39 28.64 -19.74 -11.41
N ALA A 40 28.45 -19.47 -12.70
CA ALA A 40 28.95 -18.26 -13.34
C ALA A 40 28.07 -17.05 -12.95
N SER A 41 28.69 -15.94 -12.58
CA SER A 41 28.02 -14.70 -12.19
C SER A 41 27.52 -13.92 -13.42
N GLY A 42 26.27 -14.16 -13.81
CA GLY A 42 25.52 -13.29 -14.71
C GLY A 42 24.88 -12.09 -13.98
N PRO A 43 24.40 -11.07 -14.72
CA PRO A 43 23.64 -9.96 -14.15
C PRO A 43 22.30 -10.42 -13.53
N VAL A 44 21.78 -9.59 -12.62
CA VAL A 44 20.79 -9.95 -11.58
C VAL A 44 19.56 -9.05 -11.71
N PHE A 45 18.35 -9.61 -11.91
CA PHE A 45 17.10 -8.90 -12.28
C PHE A 45 15.83 -9.50 -11.63
N ALA A 46 14.86 -8.65 -11.20
CA ALA A 46 13.75 -9.03 -10.30
C ALA A 46 12.30 -8.99 -10.79
N GLY A 47 11.41 -9.49 -9.91
CA GLY A 47 10.10 -9.95 -10.30
C GLY A 47 9.10 -10.15 -9.18
N GLY A 48 7.92 -9.59 -9.45
CA GLY A 48 6.63 -9.79 -8.81
C GLY A 48 5.64 -8.97 -9.61
N GLY A 49 4.35 -9.31 -9.55
CA GLY A 49 3.36 -8.75 -10.47
C GLY A 49 1.98 -8.55 -9.88
N PRO A 50 1.06 -7.91 -10.63
CA PRO A 50 -0.33 -7.69 -10.21
C PRO A 50 -1.05 -8.91 -9.64
N GLU A 51 -0.86 -10.10 -10.23
CA GLU A 51 -1.45 -11.33 -9.71
C GLU A 51 -0.95 -11.70 -8.29
N ASN A 52 0.23 -11.20 -7.88
CA ASN A 52 0.79 -11.41 -6.54
C ASN A 52 0.42 -10.30 -5.54
N VAL A 53 -0.32 -9.26 -5.95
CA VAL A 53 -0.72 -8.15 -5.06
C VAL A 53 -2.12 -8.37 -4.53
N ALA A 54 -2.29 -8.33 -3.22
CA ALA A 54 -3.56 -8.04 -2.56
C ALA A 54 -3.66 -6.53 -2.30
N LEU A 55 -4.66 -5.87 -2.88
CA LEU A 55 -4.92 -4.45 -2.72
C LEU A 55 -5.98 -4.23 -1.64
N VAL A 56 -5.59 -3.64 -0.51
CA VAL A 56 -6.48 -3.43 0.64
C VAL A 56 -7.02 -2.00 0.63
N VAL A 57 -8.33 -1.86 0.61
CA VAL A 57 -9.06 -0.60 0.39
C VAL A 57 -9.92 -0.26 1.60
N ASN A 58 -9.80 0.95 2.12
CA ASN A 58 -10.73 1.47 3.14
C ASN A 58 -12.00 1.92 2.41
N ALA A 59 -13.08 1.14 2.54
CA ALA A 59 -14.34 1.41 1.84
C ALA A 59 -15.07 2.66 2.35
N ASP A 60 -14.71 3.16 3.54
CA ASP A 60 -15.29 4.36 4.14
C ASP A 60 -14.55 5.64 3.74
N SER A 61 -13.40 5.52 3.06
CA SER A 61 -12.67 6.66 2.47
C SER A 61 -12.88 6.72 0.95
N TRP A 62 -13.42 7.86 0.48
CA TRP A 62 -13.50 8.18 -0.95
C TRP A 62 -12.11 8.23 -1.59
N ALA A 63 -11.10 8.73 -0.88
CA ALA A 63 -9.73 8.85 -1.35
C ALA A 63 -9.08 7.47 -1.50
N SER A 64 -9.28 6.59 -0.52
CA SER A 64 -8.76 5.22 -0.53
C SER A 64 -9.37 4.40 -1.67
N GLN A 65 -10.67 4.51 -1.92
CA GLN A 65 -11.32 3.89 -3.07
C GLN A 65 -10.81 4.48 -4.40
N THR A 66 -10.68 5.80 -4.51
CA THR A 66 -10.23 6.47 -5.75
C THR A 66 -8.79 6.09 -6.12
N VAL A 67 -7.85 6.15 -5.16
CA VAL A 67 -6.45 5.72 -5.38
C VAL A 67 -6.39 4.24 -5.77
N ALA A 68 -7.20 3.40 -5.13
CA ALA A 68 -7.27 1.97 -5.44
C ALA A 68 -7.82 1.70 -6.84
N ASN A 69 -8.88 2.38 -7.27
CA ASN A 69 -9.51 2.23 -8.59
C ASN A 69 -8.52 2.50 -9.73
N HIS A 70 -7.80 3.62 -9.65
CA HIS A 70 -6.77 3.97 -10.63
C HIS A 70 -5.58 2.98 -10.61
N TYR A 71 -5.07 2.63 -9.43
CA TYR A 71 -3.94 1.70 -9.30
C TYR A 71 -4.30 0.29 -9.78
N LEU A 72 -5.51 -0.19 -9.48
CA LEU A 72 -6.09 -1.44 -9.99
C LEU A 72 -6.07 -1.49 -11.52
N GLN A 73 -6.51 -0.42 -12.19
CA GLN A 73 -6.51 -0.31 -13.64
C GLN A 73 -5.07 -0.27 -14.21
N TRP A 74 -4.22 0.61 -13.70
CA TRP A 74 -2.87 0.82 -14.25
C TRP A 74 -1.94 -0.37 -14.02
N ARG A 75 -2.00 -1.00 -12.85
CA ARG A 75 -1.21 -2.21 -12.55
C ARG A 75 -1.88 -3.49 -13.03
N GLN A 76 -3.14 -3.45 -13.48
CA GLN A 76 -3.90 -4.62 -13.96
C GLN A 76 -4.01 -5.72 -12.88
N ILE A 77 -4.25 -5.31 -11.64
CA ILE A 77 -4.43 -6.23 -10.50
C ILE A 77 -5.75 -6.99 -10.70
N PRO A 78 -5.81 -8.32 -10.46
CA PRO A 78 -7.06 -9.05 -10.62
C PRO A 78 -8.15 -8.52 -9.67
N PRO A 79 -9.41 -8.35 -10.12
CA PRO A 79 -10.50 -7.88 -9.26
C PRO A 79 -10.74 -8.75 -8.02
N SER A 80 -10.44 -10.04 -8.10
CA SER A 80 -10.50 -11.01 -7.00
C SER A 80 -9.47 -10.73 -5.89
N ASN A 81 -8.39 -10.01 -6.16
CA ASN A 81 -7.34 -9.66 -5.22
C ASN A 81 -7.64 -8.39 -4.40
N VAL A 82 -8.75 -7.68 -4.65
CA VAL A 82 -9.11 -6.45 -3.93
C VAL A 82 -9.87 -6.79 -2.64
N VAL A 83 -9.38 -6.32 -1.50
CA VAL A 83 -9.95 -6.55 -0.18
C VAL A 83 -10.48 -5.23 0.38
N TYR A 84 -11.80 -5.09 0.48
CA TYR A 84 -12.44 -3.94 1.13
C TYR A 84 -12.59 -4.18 2.63
N LEU A 85 -12.15 -3.22 3.44
CA LEU A 85 -12.41 -3.16 4.87
C LEU A 85 -13.28 -1.93 5.20
N THR A 86 -14.10 -2.05 6.24
CA THR A 86 -14.96 -0.98 6.80
C THR A 86 -14.66 -0.80 8.28
N ASP A 87 -15.27 0.21 8.89
CA ASP A 87 -15.34 0.42 10.34
C ASP A 87 -13.96 0.63 11.00
N LEU A 88 -13.02 1.20 10.23
CA LEU A 88 -11.68 1.53 10.72
C LEU A 88 -11.74 2.71 11.68
N SER A 89 -11.40 2.49 12.94
CA SER A 89 -11.52 3.47 14.03
C SER A 89 -10.64 4.72 13.89
N SER A 90 -9.55 4.64 13.11
CA SER A 90 -8.56 5.71 12.98
C SER A 90 -7.61 5.45 11.81
N PHE A 91 -7.25 6.51 11.08
CA PHE A 91 -6.21 6.52 10.05
C PHE A 91 -4.87 7.09 10.53
N GLU A 92 -4.80 7.65 11.75
CA GLU A 92 -3.55 8.15 12.32
C GLU A 92 -2.82 7.03 13.07
N GLN A 93 -3.47 6.51 14.11
CA GLN A 93 -2.94 5.50 15.01
C GLN A 93 -4.04 4.58 15.55
N THR A 94 -3.75 3.29 15.70
CA THR A 94 -4.59 2.31 16.42
C THR A 94 -3.73 1.45 17.37
N ASP A 95 -4.33 0.52 18.12
CA ASP A 95 -3.59 -0.45 18.95
C ASP A 95 -3.44 -1.82 18.27
N VAL A 96 -2.46 -2.62 18.70
CA VAL A 96 -2.09 -3.90 18.08
C VAL A 96 -3.19 -4.98 18.13
N GLU A 97 -4.10 -4.94 19.11
CA GLU A 97 -5.25 -5.86 19.13
C GLU A 97 -6.27 -5.47 18.07
N THR A 98 -6.67 -4.20 18.07
CA THR A 98 -7.58 -3.65 17.04
C THR A 98 -7.01 -3.86 15.63
N PHE A 99 -5.71 -3.63 15.43
CA PHE A 99 -5.04 -3.92 14.16
C PHE A 99 -5.17 -5.38 13.71
N ARG A 100 -5.02 -6.35 14.63
CA ARG A 100 -5.23 -7.76 14.30
C ARG A 100 -6.68 -8.05 13.93
N GLU A 101 -7.61 -7.57 14.75
CA GLU A 101 -9.03 -7.89 14.64
C GLU A 101 -9.71 -7.25 13.42
N THR A 102 -9.41 -5.97 13.12
CA THR A 102 -10.11 -5.21 12.08
C THR A 102 -9.35 -5.10 10.76
N ILE A 103 -8.03 -5.33 10.75
CA ILE A 103 -7.20 -5.22 9.53
C ILE A 103 -6.55 -6.56 9.16
N LEU A 104 -5.64 -7.08 9.99
CA LEU A 104 -4.76 -8.17 9.59
C LEU A 104 -5.52 -9.49 9.38
N VAL A 105 -6.36 -9.90 10.34
CA VAL A 105 -7.13 -11.15 10.24
C VAL A 105 -8.17 -11.09 9.12
N PRO A 106 -8.97 -10.01 8.93
CA PRO A 106 -9.89 -9.88 7.79
C PRO A 106 -9.21 -9.99 6.43
N VAL A 107 -8.01 -9.41 6.25
CA VAL A 107 -7.24 -9.55 5.00
C VAL A 107 -6.83 -11.01 4.77
N PHE A 108 -6.14 -11.63 5.72
CA PHE A 108 -5.69 -13.03 5.57
C PHE A 108 -6.87 -14.02 5.43
N LYS A 109 -8.00 -13.76 6.10
CA LYS A 109 -9.25 -14.53 5.93
C LYS A 109 -9.79 -14.42 4.51
N THR A 110 -9.88 -13.20 3.97
CA THR A 110 -10.38 -12.97 2.60
C THR A 110 -9.49 -13.66 1.57
N LEU A 111 -8.17 -13.57 1.73
CA LEU A 111 -7.21 -14.26 0.86
C LEU A 111 -7.28 -15.79 0.98
N PHE A 112 -7.59 -16.33 2.17
CA PHE A 112 -7.83 -17.76 2.37
C PHE A 112 -9.11 -18.21 1.64
N GLU A 113 -10.23 -17.52 1.88
CA GLU A 113 -11.54 -17.86 1.31
C GLU A 113 -11.56 -17.79 -0.22
N ARG A 114 -10.74 -16.90 -0.81
CA ARG A 114 -10.56 -16.76 -2.27
C ARG A 114 -9.46 -17.64 -2.87
N ASN A 115 -8.74 -18.44 -2.05
CA ASN A 115 -7.61 -19.28 -2.46
C ASN A 115 -6.43 -18.51 -3.08
N LEU A 116 -6.11 -17.34 -2.52
CA LEU A 116 -5.05 -16.43 -3.00
C LEU A 116 -3.73 -16.53 -2.22
N LEU A 117 -3.75 -17.08 -1.00
CA LEU A 117 -2.57 -17.14 -0.11
C LEU A 117 -1.33 -17.84 -0.70
N GLU A 118 -1.47 -18.74 -1.66
CA GLU A 118 -0.33 -19.45 -2.26
C GLU A 118 0.44 -18.64 -3.31
N HIS A 119 -0.06 -17.46 -3.69
CA HIS A 119 0.53 -16.65 -4.75
C HIS A 119 0.49 -15.14 -4.49
N VAL A 120 -0.22 -14.67 -3.46
CA VAL A 120 -0.08 -13.29 -2.97
C VAL A 120 1.25 -13.16 -2.22
N ASP A 121 2.09 -12.27 -2.72
CA ASP A 121 3.40 -11.93 -2.18
C ASP A 121 3.39 -10.54 -1.51
N TYR A 122 2.47 -9.65 -1.93
CA TYR A 122 2.37 -8.27 -1.49
C TYR A 122 1.00 -7.96 -0.87
N ILE A 123 0.97 -7.33 0.30
CA ILE A 123 -0.22 -6.69 0.89
C ILE A 123 -0.03 -5.17 0.81
N VAL A 124 -0.69 -4.56 -0.18
CA VAL A 124 -0.59 -3.13 -0.49
C VAL A 124 -1.85 -2.44 0.01
N TYR A 125 -1.70 -1.54 0.98
CA TYR A 125 -2.79 -0.68 1.46
C TYR A 125 -2.97 0.50 0.51
N SER A 126 -4.21 0.97 0.30
CA SER A 126 -4.46 2.17 -0.50
C SER A 126 -4.12 3.46 0.28
N SER A 127 -5.11 4.25 0.72
CA SER A 127 -4.92 5.37 1.65
C SER A 127 -5.84 5.29 2.87
N ASP A 128 -5.65 6.19 3.84
CA ASP A 128 -6.46 6.34 5.06
C ASP A 128 -6.62 5.05 5.89
N PHE A 129 -5.52 4.31 6.05
CA PHE A 129 -5.35 3.27 7.10
C PHE A 129 -4.45 3.82 8.22
N PRO A 130 -4.53 3.28 9.46
CA PRO A 130 -3.71 3.73 10.59
C PRO A 130 -2.22 3.60 10.27
N THR A 131 -1.50 4.73 10.22
CA THR A 131 -0.07 4.73 9.92
C THR A 131 0.79 4.12 11.03
N ALA A 132 0.39 4.33 12.29
CA ALA A 132 1.08 3.85 13.49
C ALA A 132 0.22 2.85 14.30
N ILE A 133 0.87 1.85 14.89
CA ILE A 133 0.26 0.81 15.72
C ILE A 133 0.93 0.81 17.10
N ASP A 134 0.12 0.95 18.16
CA ASP A 134 0.57 0.87 19.55
C ASP A 134 0.70 -0.60 20.00
N ALA A 135 1.94 -1.03 20.23
CA ALA A 135 2.30 -2.39 20.62
C ALA A 135 2.26 -2.62 22.15
N ARG A 136 1.93 -1.61 22.97
CA ARG A 136 2.00 -1.71 24.45
C ARG A 136 1.15 -2.84 25.05
N ARG A 137 0.05 -3.23 24.40
CA ARG A 137 -0.78 -4.37 24.86
C ARG A 137 -0.01 -5.69 24.87
N ASP A 138 0.90 -5.90 23.92
CA ASP A 138 1.71 -7.13 23.82
C ASP A 138 2.92 -7.15 24.76
N LEU A 139 3.25 -6.03 25.42
CA LEU A 139 4.30 -5.99 26.43
C LEU A 139 3.88 -6.61 27.76
N GLY A 140 2.58 -6.89 27.98
CA GLY A 140 2.10 -7.53 29.22
C GLY A 140 2.39 -6.72 30.49
N GLY A 141 2.55 -5.40 30.39
CA GLY A 141 2.95 -4.53 31.49
C GLY A 141 4.46 -4.39 31.70
N ALA A 142 5.31 -5.08 30.93
CA ALA A 142 6.75 -4.82 30.93
C ALA A 142 7.04 -3.38 30.47
N ALA A 143 8.02 -2.73 31.10
CA ALA A 143 8.50 -1.44 30.63
C ALA A 143 9.11 -1.58 29.22
N PRO A 144 8.81 -0.66 28.28
CA PRO A 144 9.43 -0.70 26.96
C PRO A 144 10.94 -0.48 27.07
N ASP A 145 11.71 -1.20 26.26
CA ASP A 145 13.13 -0.92 26.09
C ASP A 145 13.30 0.49 25.51
N LYS A 146 14.23 1.27 26.04
CA LYS A 146 14.54 2.62 25.56
C LYS A 146 14.98 2.63 24.10
N LEU A 147 15.54 1.53 23.60
CA LEU A 147 15.99 1.35 22.22
C LEU A 147 14.89 0.79 21.31
N LEU A 148 13.86 0.14 21.87
CA LEU A 148 12.73 -0.48 21.14
C LEU A 148 11.39 0.15 21.57
N ALA A 149 11.12 1.36 21.07
CA ALA A 149 9.86 2.04 21.35
C ALA A 149 8.64 1.17 20.90
N PRO A 150 7.57 1.08 21.72
CA PRO A 150 6.43 0.18 21.51
C PRO A 150 5.42 0.75 20.52
N THR A 151 5.90 1.35 19.45
CA THR A 151 5.08 1.87 18.35
C THR A 151 5.71 1.42 17.05
N ALA A 152 4.89 0.76 16.25
CA ALA A 152 5.23 0.15 14.98
C ALA A 152 4.44 0.82 13.85
N SER A 153 4.83 0.58 12.61
CA SER A 153 4.12 1.00 11.41
C SER A 153 3.17 -0.10 10.92
N LEU A 154 2.15 0.30 10.16
CA LEU A 154 1.25 -0.63 9.46
C LEU A 154 2.00 -1.66 8.60
N THR A 155 2.90 -1.17 7.74
CA THR A 155 3.68 -1.98 6.79
C THR A 155 4.71 -2.85 7.49
N GLY A 156 5.34 -2.35 8.56
CA GLY A 156 6.26 -3.11 9.39
C GLY A 156 5.60 -4.30 10.11
N LEU A 157 4.42 -4.11 10.70
CA LEU A 157 3.69 -5.21 11.35
C LEU A 157 3.04 -6.18 10.36
N THR A 158 2.56 -5.69 9.22
CA THR A 158 2.04 -6.55 8.14
C THR A 158 3.13 -7.42 7.54
N TYR A 159 4.35 -6.89 7.39
CA TYR A 159 5.50 -7.69 6.98
C TYR A 159 5.82 -8.81 8.00
N LEU A 160 5.81 -8.47 9.29
CA LEU A 160 6.10 -9.37 10.40
C LEU A 160 4.86 -10.15 10.89
N TYR A 161 3.88 -10.39 10.02
CA TYR A 161 2.55 -10.92 10.39
C TYR A 161 2.58 -12.20 11.24
N GLN A 162 3.54 -13.11 11.00
CA GLN A 162 3.65 -14.36 11.77
C GLN A 162 3.85 -14.09 13.26
N PHE A 163 4.71 -13.14 13.61
CA PHE A 163 4.93 -12.74 15.01
C PHE A 163 3.72 -12.00 15.57
N VAL A 164 3.10 -11.11 14.79
CA VAL A 164 1.96 -10.30 15.24
C VAL A 164 0.74 -11.17 15.52
N LEU A 165 0.40 -12.11 14.63
CA LEU A 165 -0.70 -13.06 14.83
C LEU A 165 -0.44 -14.02 15.99
N ALA A 166 0.81 -14.40 16.24
CA ALA A 166 1.22 -15.19 17.39
C ALA A 166 1.27 -14.40 18.73
N LYS A 167 0.96 -13.10 18.72
CA LYS A 167 1.15 -12.16 19.85
C LYS A 167 2.59 -12.22 20.42
N ASN A 168 3.56 -12.45 19.55
CA ASN A 168 4.96 -12.62 19.90
C ASN A 168 5.75 -11.34 19.63
N ARG A 169 6.24 -10.70 20.69
CA ARG A 169 6.95 -9.42 20.64
C ARG A 169 8.26 -9.39 19.84
N HIS A 170 8.75 -10.51 19.29
CA HIS A 170 9.91 -10.52 18.38
C HIS A 170 9.74 -9.59 17.17
N TYR A 171 8.51 -9.18 16.81
CA TYR A 171 8.30 -8.14 15.80
C TYR A 171 8.88 -6.76 16.18
N LEU A 172 9.19 -6.49 17.46
CA LEU A 172 9.81 -5.24 17.92
C LEU A 172 11.35 -5.25 17.84
N GLU A 173 11.97 -6.36 17.43
CA GLU A 173 13.44 -6.52 17.45
C GLU A 173 14.15 -5.89 16.25
N LEU A 174 15.47 -5.70 16.38
CA LEU A 174 16.30 -5.04 15.36
C LEU A 174 16.72 -5.95 14.20
N ILE A 175 16.69 -7.27 14.38
CA ILE A 175 17.14 -8.26 13.38
C ILE A 175 16.08 -9.36 13.32
N ASN A 176 14.96 -9.06 12.67
CA ASN A 176 13.83 -9.98 12.50
C ASN A 176 13.34 -10.06 11.03
N ASN A 177 13.94 -9.26 10.14
CA ASN A 177 13.82 -9.41 8.71
C ASN A 177 15.02 -10.20 8.15
N PHE A 178 14.81 -11.50 7.89
CA PHE A 178 15.82 -12.38 7.31
C PHE A 178 15.87 -12.31 5.78
N TYR A 179 14.93 -11.63 5.12
CA TYR A 179 15.02 -11.32 3.69
C TYR A 179 15.95 -10.12 3.40
N ALA A 180 16.26 -9.29 4.42
CA ALA A 180 17.29 -8.25 4.31
C ALA A 180 18.63 -8.83 3.84
N ARG A 181 19.34 -8.11 2.96
CA ARG A 181 20.66 -8.47 2.44
C ARG A 181 21.73 -7.74 3.24
N ARG A 182 22.73 -8.48 3.71
CA ARG A 182 23.76 -8.00 4.63
C ARG A 182 25.15 -7.99 3.99
N PRO A 183 26.11 -7.21 4.51
CA PRO A 183 27.52 -7.43 4.26
C PRO A 183 27.92 -8.86 4.67
N LEU A 184 28.68 -9.58 3.85
CA LEU A 184 29.08 -10.96 4.15
C LEU A 184 29.94 -11.06 5.42
N ARG A 185 30.75 -10.03 5.68
CA ARG A 185 31.50 -9.83 6.93
C ARG A 185 30.61 -10.03 8.18
N ASP A 186 29.41 -9.48 8.18
CA ASP A 186 28.51 -9.51 9.34
C ASP A 186 28.00 -10.93 9.66
N LEU A 187 28.06 -11.84 8.68
CA LEU A 187 27.71 -13.25 8.83
C LEU A 187 28.91 -14.11 9.25
N GLN A 188 30.13 -13.62 9.03
CA GLN A 188 31.39 -14.31 9.35
C GLN A 188 31.87 -14.04 10.78
N GLN A 189 31.49 -12.92 11.41
CA GLN A 189 32.10 -12.48 12.67
C GLN A 189 31.61 -13.19 13.95
N SER A 190 30.42 -13.79 13.98
CA SER A 190 30.06 -14.83 14.96
C SER A 190 28.71 -15.49 14.64
N ALA A 191 28.47 -16.68 15.20
CA ALA A 191 27.13 -17.22 15.31
C ALA A 191 26.29 -16.34 16.26
N LEU A 192 25.31 -15.63 15.69
CA LEU A 192 24.40 -14.73 16.41
C LEU A 192 23.75 -15.46 17.60
N SER A 193 24.18 -15.15 18.82
CA SER A 193 23.54 -15.69 20.02
C SER A 193 22.17 -15.04 20.20
N ALA A 194 21.11 -15.84 20.33
CA ALA A 194 19.71 -15.39 20.38
C ALA A 194 19.31 -14.62 21.67
N GLU A 195 20.27 -14.06 22.41
CA GLU A 195 20.02 -13.26 23.60
C GLU A 195 19.87 -11.78 23.24
N HIS A 196 18.62 -11.30 23.33
CA HIS A 196 18.11 -9.98 22.98
C HIS A 196 19.04 -8.80 23.30
N GLY A 197 19.64 -8.75 24.51
CA GLY A 197 20.51 -7.63 24.92
C GLY A 197 21.85 -7.57 24.18
N LYS A 198 22.36 -8.72 23.73
CA LYS A 198 23.66 -8.82 23.03
C LYS A 198 23.53 -8.38 21.58
N ALA A 199 22.50 -8.84 20.88
CA ALA A 199 22.26 -8.46 19.49
C ALA A 199 22.10 -6.95 19.27
N VAL A 200 21.56 -6.23 20.26
CA VAL A 200 21.44 -4.76 20.25
C VAL A 200 22.82 -4.09 20.39
N GLN A 201 23.65 -4.59 21.31
CA GLN A 201 25.01 -4.10 21.53
C GLN A 201 25.93 -4.44 20.33
N GLU A 202 25.81 -5.64 19.77
CA GLU A 202 26.56 -6.12 18.60
C GLU A 202 26.15 -5.38 17.32
N ALA A 203 24.86 -5.06 17.12
CA ALA A 203 24.42 -4.19 16.03
C ALA A 203 24.95 -2.76 16.17
N GLN A 204 25.07 -2.24 17.40
CA GLN A 204 25.68 -0.95 17.69
C GLN A 204 27.21 -0.98 17.47
N GLU A 205 27.88 -2.09 17.80
CA GLU A 205 29.31 -2.31 17.57
C GLU A 205 29.64 -2.49 16.08
N LEU A 206 28.82 -3.22 15.30
CA LEU A 206 28.93 -3.29 13.83
C LEU A 206 28.76 -1.90 13.19
N ALA A 207 27.77 -1.11 13.63
CA ALA A 207 27.59 0.27 13.18
C ALA A 207 28.79 1.17 13.51
N ASN A 208 29.49 0.91 14.62
CA ASN A 208 30.72 1.62 15.00
C ASN A 208 31.98 1.10 14.28
N ALA A 209 31.99 -0.17 13.89
CA ALA A 209 33.09 -0.87 13.22
C ALA A 209 33.06 -0.72 11.68
N GLY A 210 32.17 0.11 11.14
CA GLY A 210 32.14 0.54 9.73
C GLY A 210 33.28 1.49 9.31
N LYS A 211 34.32 1.68 10.13
CA LYS A 211 35.47 2.55 9.81
C LYS A 211 36.54 1.89 8.92
N SER A 212 36.28 0.71 8.36
CA SER A 212 37.17 0.08 7.37
C SER A 212 37.02 0.76 6.00
N GLN A 213 38.13 0.90 5.27
CA GLN A 213 38.13 1.33 3.86
C GLN A 213 38.12 0.15 2.87
N GLU A 214 38.05 -1.09 3.35
CA GLU A 214 37.98 -2.25 2.47
C GLU A 214 36.61 -2.36 1.76
N PRO A 215 36.58 -2.76 0.47
CA PRO A 215 35.33 -3.01 -0.24
C PRO A 215 34.45 -4.03 0.49
N LEU A 216 33.18 -3.69 0.71
CA LEU A 216 32.22 -4.58 1.36
C LEU A 216 31.46 -5.40 0.34
N GLU A 217 31.64 -6.72 0.37
CA GLU A 217 30.80 -7.65 -0.38
C GLU A 217 29.42 -7.79 0.30
N ILE A 218 28.36 -7.53 -0.45
CA ILE A 218 26.96 -7.58 0.01
C ILE A 218 26.30 -8.84 -0.55
N GLN A 219 25.48 -9.51 0.26
CA GLN A 219 24.67 -10.65 -0.19
C GLN A 219 23.94 -10.35 -1.51
N PRO A 220 23.85 -11.33 -2.42
CA PRO A 220 23.20 -11.15 -3.71
C PRO A 220 21.72 -10.79 -3.54
N THR A 221 21.25 -9.95 -4.45
CA THR A 221 19.85 -9.50 -4.53
C THR A 221 19.00 -10.71 -4.96
N THR A 222 17.92 -11.01 -4.25
CA THR A 222 17.16 -12.27 -4.38
C THR A 222 15.64 -12.05 -4.39
N ALA A 223 14.90 -12.85 -5.18
CA ALA A 223 13.45 -12.72 -5.34
C ALA A 223 12.71 -12.85 -4.01
N PHE A 224 11.59 -12.15 -3.92
CA PHE A 224 10.61 -12.41 -2.89
C PHE A 224 9.45 -13.29 -3.38
N ARG A 225 9.08 -14.29 -2.57
CA ARG A 225 7.75 -14.92 -2.58
C ARG A 225 7.34 -15.16 -1.13
N SER A 226 6.07 -14.99 -0.79
CA SER A 226 5.55 -15.22 0.58
C SER A 226 5.70 -16.67 1.03
N LYS A 227 5.72 -17.61 0.08
CA LYS A 227 6.01 -19.03 0.33
C LYS A 227 7.46 -19.30 0.77
N TYR A 228 8.41 -18.43 0.46
CA TYR A 228 9.83 -18.64 0.79
C TYR A 228 10.08 -18.47 2.28
N ALA A 229 10.71 -19.49 2.85
CA ALA A 229 11.14 -19.52 4.23
C ALA A 229 12.63 -19.13 4.30
N TRP A 230 12.97 -18.30 5.27
CA TRP A 230 14.31 -17.73 5.45
C TRP A 230 14.88 -18.11 6.82
N ASP A 231 16.15 -18.51 6.86
CA ASP A 231 16.89 -18.68 8.11
C ASP A 231 17.52 -17.36 8.60
N PRO A 232 18.01 -17.27 9.85
CA PRO A 232 18.63 -16.04 10.36
C PRO A 232 19.90 -15.55 9.64
N THR A 233 20.49 -16.36 8.74
CA THR A 233 21.61 -15.93 7.87
C THR A 233 21.13 -15.23 6.59
N GLY A 234 19.82 -15.31 6.33
CA GLY A 234 19.18 -14.81 5.12
C GLY A 234 19.26 -15.78 3.95
N THR A 235 19.46 -17.07 4.22
CA THR A 235 19.43 -18.15 3.23
C THR A 235 18.01 -18.70 3.08
N ARG A 236 17.60 -19.01 1.83
CA ARG A 236 16.32 -19.69 1.55
C ARG A 236 16.40 -21.14 2.05
N VAL A 237 15.42 -21.57 2.84
CA VAL A 237 15.28 -22.95 3.34
C VAL A 237 13.98 -23.58 2.87
N ALA A 238 13.96 -24.90 2.68
CA ALA A 238 12.79 -25.61 2.17
C ALA A 238 11.62 -25.62 3.18
N GLU A 239 11.94 -25.85 4.46
CA GLU A 239 11.00 -25.90 5.57
C GLU A 239 11.62 -25.23 6.82
N GLN A 240 10.79 -24.95 7.83
CA GLN A 240 11.20 -24.48 9.17
C GLN A 240 11.89 -23.09 9.27
N GLY A 241 11.86 -22.25 8.23
CA GLY A 241 12.28 -20.84 8.28
C GLY A 241 11.12 -19.84 8.43
N MET A 242 11.45 -18.56 8.66
CA MET A 242 10.49 -17.45 8.74
C MET A 242 9.90 -17.10 7.37
N ARG A 243 8.60 -16.81 7.32
CA ARG A 243 7.91 -16.30 6.13
C ARG A 243 7.38 -14.90 6.37
N TYR A 244 7.28 -14.12 5.29
CA TYR A 244 6.85 -12.73 5.32
C TYR A 244 5.83 -12.47 4.20
N VAL A 245 5.27 -11.27 4.16
CA VAL A 245 4.57 -10.71 2.98
C VAL A 245 5.09 -9.29 2.79
N LEU A 246 5.44 -8.88 1.57
CA LEU A 246 5.87 -7.50 1.33
C LEU A 246 4.69 -6.55 1.61
N SER A 247 4.94 -5.40 2.22
CA SER A 247 3.85 -4.45 2.50
C SER A 247 4.25 -3.01 2.25
N THR A 248 3.39 -2.29 1.54
CA THR A 248 3.49 -0.84 1.36
C THR A 248 2.11 -0.21 1.52
N MET A 249 2.08 1.11 1.57
CA MET A 249 0.88 1.91 1.41
C MET A 249 1.01 2.71 0.11
N LEU A 250 -0.06 2.86 -0.67
CA LEU A 250 -0.02 3.64 -1.91
C LEU A 250 0.15 5.12 -1.61
N ALA A 251 -0.65 5.65 -0.69
CA ALA A 251 -0.67 7.07 -0.35
C ALA A 251 -1.14 7.34 1.08
N VAL A 252 -0.82 8.52 1.61
CA VAL A 252 -1.47 9.07 2.80
C VAL A 252 -2.09 10.41 2.44
N THR A 253 -3.40 10.51 2.60
CA THR A 253 -4.24 11.65 2.15
C THR A 253 -4.73 12.54 3.29
N SER A 254 -4.36 12.20 4.53
CA SER A 254 -4.77 12.86 5.76
C SER A 254 -3.57 13.48 6.49
N GLY A 255 -3.80 14.43 7.41
CA GLY A 255 -2.73 15.03 8.20
C GLY A 255 -1.72 15.79 7.32
N ARG A 256 -0.44 15.41 7.38
CA ARG A 256 0.68 15.94 6.56
C ARG A 256 0.84 15.18 5.23
N GLY A 257 -0.26 14.63 4.73
CA GLY A 257 -0.35 13.82 3.53
C GLY A 257 -0.13 14.55 2.20
N ASN A 258 -0.43 13.81 1.14
CA ASN A 258 -0.56 14.29 -0.23
C ASN A 258 -2.05 14.56 -0.56
N SER A 259 -2.34 15.17 -1.70
CA SER A 259 -3.71 15.15 -2.26
C SER A 259 -3.94 13.84 -3.00
N VAL A 260 -5.21 13.53 -3.31
CA VAL A 260 -5.53 12.38 -4.17
C VAL A 260 -4.89 12.58 -5.55
N ARG A 261 -4.91 13.80 -6.10
CA ARG A 261 -4.22 14.12 -7.36
C ARG A 261 -2.71 13.89 -7.26
N GLU A 262 -2.03 14.45 -6.26
CA GLU A 262 -0.59 14.20 -6.03
C GLU A 262 -0.30 12.69 -5.95
N ALA A 263 -1.16 11.90 -5.29
CA ALA A 263 -1.05 10.45 -5.22
C ALA A 263 -1.18 9.75 -6.57
N LEU A 264 -2.20 10.11 -7.36
CA LEU A 264 -2.40 9.59 -8.70
C LEU A 264 -1.21 9.93 -9.63
N ASP A 265 -0.68 11.15 -9.55
CA ASP A 265 0.42 11.63 -10.39
C ASP A 265 1.72 10.83 -10.19
N TYR A 266 2.16 10.58 -8.93
CA TYR A 266 3.38 9.79 -8.71
C TYR A 266 3.18 8.31 -8.97
N LEU A 267 2.00 7.74 -8.69
CA LEU A 267 1.70 6.34 -9.02
C LEU A 267 1.69 6.11 -10.54
N GLN A 268 1.05 7.00 -11.31
CA GLN A 268 1.04 6.90 -12.78
C GLN A 268 2.46 7.03 -13.36
N ARG A 269 3.27 7.96 -12.85
CA ARG A 269 4.70 8.08 -13.20
C ARG A 269 5.52 6.85 -12.83
N SER A 270 5.15 6.14 -11.77
CA SER A 270 5.82 4.91 -11.33
C SER A 270 5.52 3.74 -12.26
N VAL A 271 4.25 3.59 -12.68
CA VAL A 271 3.83 2.62 -13.70
C VAL A 271 4.54 2.88 -15.03
N ALA A 272 4.61 4.15 -15.46
CA ALA A 272 5.25 4.53 -16.72
C ALA A 272 6.79 4.37 -16.73
N ALA A 273 7.43 4.12 -15.58
CA ALA A 273 8.86 3.92 -15.48
C ALA A 273 9.31 2.46 -15.63
N ASP A 274 8.41 1.49 -15.42
CA ASP A 274 8.71 0.05 -15.48
C ASP A 274 9.44 -0.34 -16.76
N ALA A 275 10.54 -1.11 -16.63
CA ALA A 275 11.35 -1.61 -17.74
C ALA A 275 11.90 -0.55 -18.73
N THR A 276 11.88 0.75 -18.37
CA THR A 276 12.42 1.83 -19.24
C THR A 276 13.95 1.96 -19.18
N HIS A 277 14.61 1.33 -18.20
CA HIS A 277 16.04 1.44 -17.91
C HIS A 277 16.55 2.90 -17.96
N PRO A 278 15.98 3.79 -17.12
CA PRO A 278 16.18 5.23 -17.25
C PRO A 278 17.61 5.66 -16.93
N ARG A 279 18.03 6.81 -17.49
CA ARG A 279 19.36 7.41 -17.30
C ARG A 279 19.32 8.63 -16.38
N GLY A 280 20.38 8.82 -15.60
CA GLY A 280 20.51 9.87 -14.59
C GLY A 280 21.37 9.37 -13.41
N THR A 281 21.27 10.04 -12.26
CA THR A 281 22.15 9.83 -11.11
C THR A 281 21.38 9.52 -9.82
N ILE A 282 21.92 8.58 -9.04
CA ILE A 282 21.53 8.31 -7.66
C ILE A 282 22.44 9.12 -6.71
N TYR A 283 21.84 10.01 -5.93
CA TYR A 283 22.55 10.96 -5.08
C TYR A 283 22.60 10.54 -3.60
N PHE A 284 23.81 10.38 -3.06
CA PHE A 284 24.08 10.10 -1.65
C PHE A 284 24.50 11.39 -0.94
N MET A 285 23.64 11.93 -0.07
CA MET A 285 23.86 13.25 0.54
C MET A 285 24.72 13.17 1.81
N LYS A 286 25.93 13.71 1.70
CA LYS A 286 26.94 13.75 2.77
C LYS A 286 26.84 15.06 3.55
N ASN A 287 26.68 15.01 4.87
CA ASN A 287 26.70 16.18 5.74
C ASN A 287 26.99 15.80 7.20
N ASN A 288 26.92 16.76 8.12
CA ASN A 288 27.26 16.58 9.54
C ASN A 288 26.07 16.17 10.44
N ASP A 289 24.85 16.00 9.92
CA ASP A 289 23.71 15.46 10.67
C ASP A 289 23.97 13.98 11.02
N VAL A 290 23.63 13.55 12.23
CA VAL A 290 23.72 12.13 12.67
C VAL A 290 22.96 11.18 11.73
N ARG A 291 21.92 11.68 11.05
CA ARG A 291 21.17 10.96 10.02
C ARG A 291 22.00 10.64 8.77
N SER A 292 22.98 11.48 8.43
CA SER A 292 23.91 11.24 7.32
C SER A 292 25.17 10.52 7.82
N THR A 293 25.86 11.05 8.84
CA THR A 293 27.19 10.59 9.26
C THR A 293 27.24 9.11 9.62
N THR A 294 26.18 8.59 10.24
CA THR A 294 26.07 7.16 10.55
C THR A 294 26.08 6.27 9.30
N ARG A 295 25.56 6.70 8.14
CA ARG A 295 25.48 5.88 6.90
C ARG A 295 26.66 6.06 5.93
N GLN A 296 27.44 7.13 6.09
CA GLN A 296 28.47 7.52 5.11
C GLN A 296 29.53 6.46 4.82
N TRP A 297 29.79 5.53 5.75
CA TRP A 297 30.74 4.42 5.54
C TRP A 297 30.41 3.55 4.33
N ALA A 298 29.12 3.40 4.00
CA ALA A 298 28.67 2.53 2.90
C ALA A 298 28.58 3.26 1.54
N PHE A 299 28.63 4.60 1.52
CA PHE A 299 28.33 5.39 0.32
C PHE A 299 29.32 5.14 -0.83
N ALA A 300 30.62 5.02 -0.54
CA ALA A 300 31.64 4.76 -1.56
C ALA A 300 31.42 3.39 -2.23
N THR A 301 31.21 2.34 -1.43
CA THR A 301 30.91 0.99 -1.93
C THR A 301 29.60 0.95 -2.72
N ALA A 302 28.56 1.64 -2.25
CA ALA A 302 27.28 1.71 -2.97
C ALA A 302 27.43 2.39 -4.34
N VAL A 303 28.19 3.50 -4.43
CA VAL A 303 28.47 4.18 -5.70
C VAL A 303 29.30 3.31 -6.65
N GLN A 304 30.31 2.59 -6.15
CA GLN A 304 31.10 1.65 -6.96
C GLN A 304 30.21 0.53 -7.51
N ALA A 305 29.42 -0.12 -6.66
CA ALA A 305 28.55 -1.23 -7.06
C ALA A 305 27.43 -0.78 -8.03
N LEU A 306 26.98 0.48 -7.96
CA LEU A 306 26.08 1.06 -8.96
C LEU A 306 26.79 1.25 -10.31
N ALA A 307 28.03 1.75 -10.33
CA ALA A 307 28.79 1.90 -11.57
C ALA A 307 29.01 0.55 -12.30
N GLU A 308 29.17 -0.55 -11.56
CA GLU A 308 29.24 -1.92 -12.09
C GLU A 308 27.92 -2.38 -12.78
N THR A 309 26.78 -1.76 -12.44
CA THR A 309 25.49 -1.98 -13.14
C THR A 309 25.24 -1.01 -14.30
N GLY A 310 26.14 -0.05 -14.53
CA GLY A 310 26.00 0.99 -15.56
C GLY A 310 25.12 2.19 -15.16
N VAL A 311 24.64 2.26 -13.91
CA VAL A 311 23.90 3.42 -13.39
C VAL A 311 24.81 4.32 -12.57
N GLN A 312 24.69 5.64 -12.75
CA GLN A 312 25.55 6.60 -12.09
C GLN A 312 25.16 6.80 -10.62
N GLY A 313 26.14 6.68 -9.72
CA GLY A 313 26.03 7.11 -8.32
C GLY A 313 26.93 8.32 -8.05
N ALA A 314 26.49 9.23 -7.18
CA ALA A 314 27.29 10.39 -6.78
C ALA A 314 27.16 10.66 -5.27
N ILE A 315 28.30 10.85 -4.59
CA ILE A 315 28.34 11.41 -3.24
C ILE A 315 28.43 12.94 -3.36
N VAL A 316 27.50 13.66 -2.75
CA VAL A 316 27.44 15.13 -2.83
C VAL A 316 27.31 15.71 -1.43
N ASP A 317 28.12 16.73 -1.12
CA ASP A 317 28.02 17.44 0.16
C ASP A 317 26.75 18.32 0.20
N GLY A 318 25.95 18.19 1.27
CA GLY A 318 24.71 18.94 1.48
C GLY A 318 23.56 18.10 2.02
N THR A 319 22.35 18.66 1.99
CA THR A 319 21.12 18.00 2.47
C THR A 319 20.19 17.52 1.34
N LEU A 320 20.27 18.14 0.16
CA LEU A 320 19.55 17.77 -1.06
C LEU A 320 20.46 17.98 -2.29
N PRO A 321 20.31 17.20 -3.37
CA PRO A 321 20.91 17.54 -4.66
C PRO A 321 20.40 18.92 -5.10
N GLN A 322 21.28 19.80 -5.56
CA GLN A 322 20.94 21.18 -5.98
C GLN A 322 21.02 21.32 -7.49
N GLN A 323 19.98 21.90 -8.11
CA GLN A 323 19.91 22.19 -9.54
C GLN A 323 20.23 20.96 -10.41
N LYS A 324 19.66 19.79 -10.06
CA LYS A 324 19.86 18.51 -10.75
C LYS A 324 18.59 18.10 -11.49
N ASP A 325 18.65 18.01 -12.79
CA ASP A 325 17.56 17.55 -13.67
C ASP A 325 17.46 16.01 -13.76
N ASP A 326 18.43 15.29 -13.20
CA ASP A 326 18.69 13.87 -13.46
C ASP A 326 18.50 12.93 -12.26
N VAL A 327 17.73 13.30 -11.22
CA VAL A 327 17.64 12.52 -9.98
C VAL A 327 16.86 11.21 -10.19
N LEU A 328 17.59 10.10 -10.35
CA LEU A 328 17.05 8.72 -10.38
C LEU A 328 16.93 8.09 -8.98
N GLY A 329 17.57 8.68 -7.98
CA GLY A 329 17.39 8.29 -6.60
C GLY A 329 18.07 9.24 -5.66
N ALA A 330 17.63 9.25 -4.40
CA ALA A 330 18.29 10.01 -3.35
C ALA A 330 18.35 9.20 -2.05
N MET A 331 19.46 9.32 -1.33
CA MET A 331 19.59 8.93 0.07
C MET A 331 19.99 10.16 0.90
N ILE A 332 19.08 10.60 1.77
CA ILE A 332 19.15 11.89 2.45
C ILE A 332 19.19 11.71 3.97
N GLY A 333 20.21 12.25 4.63
CA GLY A 333 20.24 12.39 6.07
C GLY A 333 20.05 13.84 6.48
N SER A 334 18.81 14.28 6.74
CA SER A 334 18.52 15.62 7.29
C SER A 334 17.12 15.72 7.89
N ALA A 335 17.01 16.37 9.05
CA ALA A 335 15.74 16.58 9.75
C ALA A 335 14.74 17.48 9.00
N GLY A 336 15.22 18.40 8.14
CA GLY A 336 14.38 19.38 7.46
C GLY A 336 14.86 19.62 6.03
N VAL A 337 14.00 19.29 5.07
CA VAL A 337 14.24 19.48 3.63
C VAL A 337 13.03 20.16 2.97
N ASN A 338 13.29 20.86 1.87
CA ASN A 338 12.28 21.46 1.00
C ASN A 338 12.73 21.19 -0.44
N TRP A 339 12.08 20.26 -1.12
CA TRP A 339 12.56 19.79 -2.41
C TRP A 339 12.41 20.88 -3.48
N LYS A 340 11.29 21.61 -3.48
CA LYS A 340 11.02 22.71 -4.40
C LYS A 340 12.13 23.78 -4.40
N LYS A 341 12.71 24.10 -3.25
CA LYS A 341 13.83 25.06 -3.13
C LYS A 341 15.17 24.55 -3.68
N SER A 342 15.34 23.24 -3.88
CA SER A 342 16.58 22.69 -4.44
C SER A 342 16.73 22.97 -5.94
N GLY A 343 15.63 23.22 -6.65
CA GLY A 343 15.59 23.30 -8.11
C GLY A 343 15.87 21.98 -8.83
N SER A 344 15.85 20.84 -8.13
CA SER A 344 16.12 19.52 -8.70
C SER A 344 14.84 18.80 -9.12
N THR A 345 14.92 18.02 -10.20
CA THR A 345 13.82 17.23 -10.77
C THR A 345 14.01 15.76 -10.43
N ILE A 346 12.98 15.15 -9.85
CA ILE A 346 12.90 13.70 -9.63
C ILE A 346 12.42 13.05 -10.93
N LEU A 347 13.16 12.06 -11.43
CA LEU A 347 12.81 11.32 -12.63
C LEU A 347 11.77 10.22 -12.34
N PRO A 348 10.98 9.79 -13.33
CA PRO A 348 10.01 8.69 -13.17
C PRO A 348 10.68 7.43 -12.61
N GLY A 349 10.00 6.74 -11.69
CA GLY A 349 10.51 5.54 -11.04
C GLY A 349 11.54 5.77 -9.92
N ALA A 350 11.99 7.00 -9.65
CA ALA A 350 13.03 7.23 -8.65
C ALA A 350 12.57 6.98 -7.20
N ILE A 351 13.41 6.33 -6.38
CA ILE A 351 13.23 6.27 -4.92
C ILE A 351 13.96 7.44 -4.26
N CYS A 352 13.27 8.23 -3.44
CA CYS A 352 13.87 9.30 -2.65
C CYS A 352 13.67 9.00 -1.17
N GLU A 353 14.71 8.45 -0.54
CA GLU A 353 14.67 7.95 0.83
C GLU A 353 15.32 8.95 1.81
N HIS A 354 14.68 9.17 2.96
CA HIS A 354 15.22 10.02 4.02
C HIS A 354 15.28 9.38 5.40
N LEU A 355 16.45 9.48 6.00
CA LEU A 355 16.85 8.68 7.15
C LEU A 355 16.47 9.37 8.47
N THR A 356 15.21 9.84 8.52
CA THR A 356 14.75 10.89 9.44
C THR A 356 13.75 10.36 10.46
N SER A 357 14.07 10.54 11.75
CA SER A 357 13.37 9.97 12.91
C SER A 357 11.84 10.10 12.95
N PHE A 358 11.27 11.14 12.36
CA PHE A 358 9.83 11.37 12.30
C PHE A 358 9.29 11.48 10.88
N GLY A 359 9.99 10.93 9.88
CA GLY A 359 9.56 10.96 8.47
C GLY A 359 8.20 10.28 8.23
N GLY A 360 7.84 9.32 9.08
CA GLY A 360 6.54 8.63 9.07
C GLY A 360 5.50 9.22 10.04
N ILE A 361 5.80 10.30 10.78
CA ILE A 361 4.80 10.97 11.61
C ILE A 361 4.03 11.99 10.75
N LEU A 362 2.86 11.53 10.31
CA LEU A 362 1.98 12.26 9.40
C LEU A 362 0.84 13.00 10.13
N THR A 363 0.79 12.94 11.46
CA THR A 363 -0.09 13.78 12.27
C THR A 363 0.36 15.25 12.27
N GLU A 364 -0.57 16.18 12.43
CA GLU A 364 -0.29 17.61 12.29
C GLU A 364 0.61 18.16 13.42
N GLY A 365 1.51 19.09 13.07
CA GLY A 365 2.45 19.72 14.01
C GLY A 365 3.74 18.94 14.29
N ALA A 366 3.97 17.80 13.64
CA ALA A 366 5.28 17.13 13.66
C ALA A 366 6.38 17.99 12.99
N SER A 367 7.58 17.99 13.57
CA SER A 367 8.63 18.99 13.32
C SER A 367 9.60 18.70 12.17
N GLN A 368 9.76 17.43 11.79
CA GLN A 368 10.68 17.01 10.71
C GLN A 368 9.91 16.85 9.41
N THR A 369 10.55 17.08 8.24
CA THR A 369 9.89 16.87 6.94
C THR A 369 9.37 15.42 6.84
N PRO A 370 8.16 15.18 6.32
CA PRO A 370 7.62 13.84 6.15
C PRO A 370 8.04 13.21 4.81
N LEU A 371 7.92 11.89 4.69
CA LEU A 371 8.19 11.15 3.46
C LEU A 371 7.34 11.62 2.26
N THR A 372 6.13 12.14 2.55
CA THR A 372 5.15 12.64 1.57
C THR A 372 5.63 13.88 0.81
N GLU A 373 6.67 14.57 1.28
CA GLU A 373 7.33 15.63 0.50
C GLU A 373 7.96 15.08 -0.78
N PHE A 374 8.67 13.94 -0.76
CA PHE A 374 9.28 13.41 -1.99
C PHE A 374 8.24 12.87 -2.96
N LEU A 375 7.19 12.23 -2.44
CA LEU A 375 6.08 11.73 -3.24
C LEU A 375 5.39 12.87 -3.99
N ARG A 376 5.15 14.02 -3.33
CA ARG A 376 4.63 15.25 -3.96
C ARG A 376 5.44 15.72 -5.16
N HIS A 377 6.75 15.53 -5.16
CA HIS A 377 7.63 15.92 -6.27
C HIS A 377 7.92 14.77 -7.25
N GLY A 378 7.14 13.69 -7.18
CA GLY A 378 7.10 12.64 -8.20
C GLY A 378 8.06 11.47 -8.00
N ALA A 379 8.53 11.22 -6.76
CA ALA A 379 9.22 9.99 -6.39
C ALA A 379 8.25 8.79 -6.40
N ALA A 380 8.71 7.63 -6.86
CA ALA A 380 7.93 6.40 -6.90
C ALA A 380 7.66 5.81 -5.51
N GLY A 381 8.53 6.11 -4.55
CA GLY A 381 8.32 5.80 -3.14
C GLY A 381 9.36 6.43 -2.23
N SER A 382 9.02 6.43 -0.94
CA SER A 382 9.82 6.92 0.17
C SER A 382 9.38 6.19 1.45
N SER A 383 10.23 6.13 2.46
CA SER A 383 9.86 5.58 3.76
C SER A 383 10.13 6.55 4.90
N GLY A 384 9.60 6.26 6.09
CA GLY A 384 9.86 7.07 7.27
C GLY A 384 9.40 6.39 8.56
N THR A 385 10.09 6.67 9.66
CA THR A 385 9.76 6.06 10.95
C THR A 385 8.60 6.78 11.64
N VAL A 386 7.65 6.00 12.16
CA VAL A 386 6.40 6.50 12.79
C VAL A 386 6.55 6.89 14.28
N VAL A 387 7.75 6.72 14.82
CA VAL A 387 8.17 7.08 16.19
C VAL A 387 9.70 7.20 16.20
N GLU A 388 10.28 7.84 17.21
CA GLU A 388 11.74 8.04 17.30
C GLU A 388 12.50 6.70 17.28
N PRO A 389 13.39 6.47 16.29
CA PRO A 389 14.16 5.23 16.16
C PRO A 389 15.58 5.34 16.74
N LEU A 390 16.02 6.52 17.19
CA LEU A 390 17.36 6.80 17.75
C LEU A 390 18.53 6.69 16.75
N SER A 391 18.29 6.94 15.45
CA SER A 391 19.29 6.81 14.37
C SER A 391 19.97 5.43 14.27
N ILE A 392 19.39 4.38 14.88
CA ILE A 392 19.89 3.00 14.84
C ILE A 392 19.79 2.45 13.42
N HIS A 393 20.92 2.05 12.84
CA HIS A 393 21.04 1.59 11.45
C HIS A 393 19.99 0.56 11.03
N ALA A 394 19.80 -0.47 11.86
CA ALA A 394 18.94 -1.62 11.57
C ALA A 394 17.47 -1.25 11.26
N LYS A 395 17.01 -0.08 11.70
CA LYS A 395 15.63 0.41 11.56
C LYS A 395 15.37 1.21 10.28
N PHE A 396 16.40 1.43 9.46
CA PHE A 396 16.31 2.22 8.24
C PHE A 396 16.86 1.44 7.04
N PRO A 397 16.52 1.86 5.80
CA PRO A 397 17.18 1.38 4.60
C PRO A 397 18.69 1.63 4.61
N SER A 398 19.47 0.61 4.24
CA SER A 398 20.90 0.70 4.00
C SER A 398 21.22 1.45 2.70
N ALA A 399 22.47 1.88 2.52
CA ALA A 399 22.92 2.55 1.29
C ALA A 399 22.77 1.67 0.02
N PHE A 400 22.55 0.37 0.18
CA PHE A 400 22.39 -0.60 -0.91
C PHE A 400 20.94 -0.73 -1.41
N LEU A 401 19.97 -0.01 -0.82
CA LEU A 401 18.59 0.13 -1.31
C LEU A 401 18.54 0.34 -2.84
N HIS A 402 19.24 1.36 -3.32
CA HIS A 402 19.26 1.72 -4.74
C HIS A 402 19.98 0.68 -5.61
N LEU A 403 20.97 -0.03 -5.05
CA LEU A 403 21.65 -1.13 -5.76
C LEU A 403 20.72 -2.33 -5.98
N HIS A 404 19.90 -2.68 -5.00
CA HIS A 404 18.88 -3.72 -5.17
C HIS A 404 17.87 -3.30 -6.24
N TYR A 405 17.43 -2.03 -6.20
CA TYR A 405 16.45 -1.47 -7.13
C TYR A 405 16.94 -1.43 -8.58
N VAL A 406 18.19 -1.01 -8.81
CA VAL A 406 18.85 -1.03 -10.13
C VAL A 406 19.11 -2.45 -10.64
N ARG A 407 19.30 -3.43 -9.75
CA ARG A 407 19.26 -4.88 -10.07
C ARG A 407 17.83 -5.41 -10.29
N GLY A 408 16.95 -4.54 -10.79
CA GLY A 408 15.58 -4.83 -11.19
C GLY A 408 14.60 -5.12 -10.06
N ALA A 409 14.97 -5.04 -8.77
CA ALA A 409 14.05 -5.24 -7.64
C ALA A 409 12.78 -4.39 -7.79
N SER A 410 11.64 -4.93 -7.39
CA SER A 410 10.48 -4.06 -7.14
C SER A 410 10.82 -3.07 -6.03
N LEU A 411 10.14 -1.91 -6.00
CA LEU A 411 10.32 -0.92 -4.95
C LEU A 411 10.21 -1.54 -3.55
N ALA A 412 9.17 -2.38 -3.33
CA ALA A 412 9.01 -3.08 -2.07
C ALA A 412 10.12 -4.12 -1.80
N GLU A 413 10.53 -4.90 -2.81
CA GLU A 413 11.67 -5.82 -2.67
C GLU A 413 12.97 -5.09 -2.33
N ALA A 414 13.21 -3.92 -2.91
CA ALA A 414 14.40 -3.10 -2.65
C ALA A 414 14.39 -2.58 -1.20
N PHE A 415 13.25 -2.04 -0.73
CA PHE A 415 13.10 -1.62 0.66
C PHE A 415 13.33 -2.77 1.65
N TYR A 416 12.63 -3.90 1.50
CA TYR A 416 12.75 -5.02 2.44
C TYR A 416 14.06 -5.81 2.31
N GLN A 417 14.81 -5.71 1.21
CA GLN A 417 16.20 -6.16 1.16
C GLN A 417 17.17 -5.22 1.91
N SER A 418 16.78 -3.97 2.21
CA SER A 418 17.68 -2.96 2.75
C SER A 418 17.56 -2.67 4.26
N VAL A 419 16.52 -3.18 4.96
CA VAL A 419 16.23 -2.87 6.38
C VAL A 419 16.13 -4.13 7.25
N LEU A 420 16.82 -4.17 8.39
CA LEU A 420 16.93 -5.37 9.26
C LEU A 420 15.78 -5.53 10.27
N GLY A 421 15.22 -4.40 10.72
CA GLY A 421 14.11 -4.31 11.66
C GLY A 421 13.05 -3.34 11.13
N PRO A 422 12.19 -3.76 10.17
CA PRO A 422 11.25 -2.88 9.47
C PRO A 422 10.09 -2.38 10.34
N TYR A 423 9.99 -2.81 11.60
CA TYR A 423 8.76 -2.65 12.39
C TYR A 423 8.32 -1.19 12.54
N GLN A 424 9.25 -0.22 12.61
CA GLN A 424 8.93 1.21 12.74
C GLN A 424 8.76 1.93 11.39
N LEU A 425 9.08 1.27 10.27
CA LEU A 425 9.27 1.90 8.96
C LEU A 425 7.99 1.84 8.11
N LEU A 426 7.29 2.97 8.00
CA LEU A 426 6.20 3.13 7.05
C LEU A 426 6.78 3.31 5.65
N ILE A 427 6.46 2.40 4.73
CA ILE A 427 6.91 2.47 3.32
C ILE A 427 5.70 2.89 2.46
N VAL A 428 5.83 3.99 1.72
CA VAL A 428 4.74 4.56 0.92
C VAL A 428 5.18 4.77 -0.52
N GLY A 429 4.34 4.38 -1.47
CA GLY A 429 4.60 4.44 -2.91
C GLY A 429 4.15 3.19 -3.67
N ASP A 430 4.52 3.12 -4.95
CA ASP A 430 4.17 2.01 -5.83
C ASP A 430 5.04 0.77 -5.55
N ALA A 431 4.45 -0.24 -4.90
CA ALA A 431 5.14 -1.49 -4.53
C ALA A 431 5.76 -2.25 -5.70
N LEU A 432 5.14 -2.14 -6.89
CA LEU A 432 5.47 -2.89 -8.09
C LEU A 432 6.37 -2.11 -9.05
N CYS A 433 6.72 -0.86 -8.77
CA CYS A 433 7.60 -0.08 -9.62
C CYS A 433 8.94 -0.80 -9.81
N GLN A 434 9.31 -1.06 -11.07
CA GLN A 434 10.45 -1.90 -11.48
C GLN A 434 11.18 -1.29 -12.70
N PRO A 435 11.86 -0.13 -12.58
CA PRO A 435 12.36 0.61 -13.76
C PRO A 435 13.47 -0.11 -14.53
N TRP A 436 14.21 -1.01 -13.88
CA TRP A 436 15.30 -1.80 -14.46
C TRP A 436 14.99 -3.30 -14.59
N ALA A 437 13.71 -3.71 -14.48
CA ALA A 437 13.33 -5.10 -14.75
C ALA A 437 13.25 -5.37 -16.25
N THR A 438 13.92 -6.41 -16.73
CA THR A 438 13.84 -6.86 -18.13
C THR A 438 12.57 -7.68 -18.35
N ARG A 439 11.60 -7.13 -19.10
CA ARG A 439 10.38 -7.84 -19.48
C ARG A 439 10.61 -8.63 -20.78
N LEU A 440 9.99 -9.80 -20.87
CA LEU A 440 9.84 -10.59 -22.09
C LEU A 440 8.50 -10.22 -22.76
N GLU A 441 8.49 -10.16 -24.09
CA GLU A 441 7.25 -10.05 -24.85
C GLU A 441 6.66 -11.45 -25.03
N LEU A 442 5.38 -11.61 -24.65
CA LEU A 442 4.68 -12.89 -24.69
C LEU A 442 3.55 -12.87 -25.72
N GLU A 443 3.40 -13.99 -26.43
CA GLU A 443 2.28 -14.25 -27.33
C GLU A 443 1.50 -15.49 -26.84
N LEU A 444 0.20 -15.56 -27.16
CA LEU A 444 -0.63 -16.73 -26.91
C LEU A 444 -1.44 -17.13 -28.16
N PRO A 445 -0.79 -17.68 -29.20
CA PRO A 445 -1.44 -17.95 -30.47
C PRO A 445 -2.65 -18.90 -30.35
N GLY A 446 -3.74 -18.58 -31.04
CA GLY A 446 -4.97 -19.38 -31.02
C GLY A 446 -5.89 -19.10 -29.82
N VAL A 447 -5.59 -18.06 -29.03
CA VAL A 447 -6.46 -17.56 -27.95
C VAL A 447 -6.71 -16.06 -28.16
N GLU A 448 -7.88 -15.71 -28.68
CA GLU A 448 -8.25 -14.35 -29.07
C GLU A 448 -9.17 -13.66 -28.03
N PRO A 449 -9.10 -12.32 -27.89
CA PRO A 449 -10.03 -11.57 -27.03
C PRO A 449 -11.51 -11.81 -27.41
N GLY A 450 -12.30 -12.25 -26.43
CA GLY A 450 -13.72 -12.58 -26.60
C GLY A 450 -13.98 -13.97 -27.21
N GLN A 451 -12.96 -14.79 -27.44
CA GLN A 451 -13.11 -16.14 -27.98
C GLN A 451 -14.05 -17.00 -27.12
N LYS A 452 -15.03 -17.63 -27.77
CA LYS A 452 -15.90 -18.63 -27.15
C LYS A 452 -15.19 -19.98 -27.08
N THR A 453 -15.20 -20.62 -25.91
CA THR A 453 -14.56 -21.93 -25.68
C THR A 453 -15.46 -22.87 -24.89
N THR A 454 -15.27 -24.18 -25.09
CA THR A 454 -16.05 -25.26 -24.46
C THR A 454 -15.17 -26.49 -24.25
N GLY A 455 -15.32 -27.17 -23.12
CA GLY A 455 -14.62 -28.42 -22.82
C GLY A 455 -13.13 -28.23 -22.50
N GLN A 456 -12.29 -28.05 -23.51
CA GLN A 456 -10.84 -27.90 -23.35
C GLN A 456 -10.29 -26.75 -24.19
N LEU A 457 -9.51 -25.88 -23.56
CA LEU A 457 -8.72 -24.84 -24.22
C LEU A 457 -7.23 -25.18 -24.12
N VAL A 458 -6.56 -25.26 -25.27
CA VAL A 458 -5.10 -25.48 -25.34
C VAL A 458 -4.39 -24.14 -25.32
N LEU A 459 -3.42 -23.97 -24.44
CA LEU A 459 -2.62 -22.74 -24.27
C LEU A 459 -1.16 -23.05 -24.61
N GLU A 460 -0.63 -22.42 -25.66
CA GLU A 460 0.76 -22.61 -26.11
C GLU A 460 1.51 -21.27 -26.11
N PRO A 461 1.92 -20.76 -24.93
CA PRO A 461 2.58 -19.46 -24.81
C PRO A 461 3.93 -19.44 -25.52
N ARG A 462 4.23 -18.33 -26.19
CA ARG A 462 5.50 -18.09 -26.87
C ARG A 462 6.18 -16.84 -26.33
N VAL A 463 7.49 -16.74 -26.55
CA VAL A 463 8.30 -15.58 -26.20
C VAL A 463 8.91 -15.00 -27.47
N THR A 464 8.65 -13.74 -27.75
CA THR A 464 9.13 -13.08 -28.98
C THR A 464 10.65 -12.89 -28.93
N GLY A 465 11.33 -13.14 -30.05
CA GLY A 465 12.79 -12.98 -30.16
C GLY A 465 13.65 -14.04 -29.46
N VAL A 466 13.06 -15.04 -28.81
CA VAL A 466 13.77 -16.10 -28.07
C VAL A 466 13.64 -17.44 -28.79
N SER A 467 14.76 -18.02 -29.23
CA SER A 467 14.79 -19.33 -29.90
C SER A 467 14.76 -20.52 -28.93
N ASP A 468 15.27 -20.34 -27.72
CA ASP A 468 15.20 -21.32 -26.63
C ASP A 468 14.47 -20.72 -25.43
N ILE A 469 13.17 -21.00 -25.35
CA ILE A 469 12.31 -20.52 -24.26
C ILE A 469 12.79 -21.05 -22.90
N SER A 470 13.41 -22.24 -22.83
CA SER A 470 13.88 -22.81 -21.56
C SER A 470 15.08 -22.07 -20.96
N ALA A 471 15.84 -21.34 -21.79
CA ALA A 471 16.91 -20.45 -21.33
C ALA A 471 16.38 -19.09 -20.81
N ALA A 472 15.17 -18.68 -21.22
CA ALA A 472 14.57 -17.39 -20.83
C ALA A 472 13.45 -17.51 -19.79
N VAL A 473 12.82 -18.69 -19.67
CA VAL A 473 11.66 -18.95 -18.81
C VAL A 473 11.86 -20.27 -18.05
N ASP A 474 11.87 -20.20 -16.72
CA ASP A 474 11.93 -21.34 -15.81
C ASP A 474 10.61 -22.11 -15.79
N HIS A 475 9.52 -21.38 -15.57
CA HIS A 475 8.17 -21.92 -15.58
C HIS A 475 7.14 -20.88 -16.05
N PHE A 476 6.03 -21.37 -16.58
CA PHE A 476 4.83 -20.56 -16.78
C PHE A 476 3.82 -20.82 -15.66
N GLN A 477 3.02 -19.80 -15.35
CA GLN A 477 1.86 -19.88 -14.46
C GLN A 477 0.62 -19.46 -15.25
N VAL A 478 -0.49 -20.19 -15.07
CA VAL A 478 -1.78 -19.90 -15.70
C VAL A 478 -2.76 -19.49 -14.62
N PHE A 479 -3.42 -18.35 -14.81
CA PHE A 479 -4.42 -17.79 -13.92
C PHE A 479 -5.74 -17.61 -14.67
N LEU A 480 -6.86 -17.82 -13.97
CA LEU A 480 -8.19 -17.46 -14.44
C LEU A 480 -8.89 -16.64 -13.36
N ASP A 481 -9.37 -15.45 -13.71
CA ASP A 481 -9.96 -14.46 -12.79
C ASP A 481 -9.09 -14.20 -11.54
N GLY A 482 -7.78 -14.13 -11.73
CA GLY A 482 -6.79 -13.97 -10.66
C GLY A 482 -6.46 -15.23 -9.86
N ARG A 483 -7.19 -16.35 -10.00
CA ARG A 483 -6.83 -17.61 -9.33
C ARG A 483 -5.82 -18.39 -10.15
N ARG A 484 -4.65 -18.71 -9.57
CA ARG A 484 -3.68 -19.63 -10.19
C ARG A 484 -4.32 -21.02 -10.37
N LEU A 485 -4.30 -21.53 -11.60
CA LEU A 485 -4.80 -22.86 -11.97
C LEU A 485 -3.65 -23.85 -12.21
N ALA A 486 -2.54 -23.39 -12.76
CA ALA A 486 -1.36 -24.21 -13.03
C ALA A 486 -0.07 -23.42 -12.83
N SER A 487 1.01 -24.15 -12.54
CA SER A 487 2.40 -23.66 -12.50
C SER A 487 3.28 -24.85 -12.85
N ASP A 488 3.95 -24.83 -14.00
CA ASP A 488 4.65 -26.01 -14.52
C ASP A 488 6.02 -25.61 -15.14
N PRO A 489 7.15 -26.15 -14.64
CA PRO A 489 8.45 -25.92 -15.24
C PRO A 489 8.57 -26.61 -16.61
N ALA A 490 9.00 -25.85 -17.61
CA ALA A 490 9.22 -26.29 -19.00
C ALA A 490 8.00 -26.78 -19.84
N ARG A 491 6.74 -26.80 -19.35
CA ARG A 491 5.60 -27.02 -20.26
C ARG A 491 5.23 -25.76 -21.03
N GLN A 492 5.51 -25.76 -22.33
CA GLN A 492 5.02 -24.77 -23.30
C GLN A 492 3.61 -25.08 -23.81
N ARG A 493 2.88 -26.01 -23.16
CA ARG A 493 1.54 -26.45 -23.56
C ARG A 493 0.71 -26.81 -22.33
N PHE A 494 -0.36 -26.07 -22.10
CA PHE A 494 -1.35 -26.33 -21.06
C PHE A 494 -2.67 -26.75 -21.69
N VAL A 495 -3.41 -27.63 -21.02
CA VAL A 495 -4.79 -27.95 -21.36
C VAL A 495 -5.65 -27.49 -20.19
N LEU A 496 -6.36 -26.38 -20.39
CA LEU A 496 -7.34 -25.88 -19.45
C LEU A 496 -8.66 -26.62 -19.70
N ASP A 497 -9.04 -27.51 -18.78
CA ASP A 497 -10.38 -28.09 -18.74
C ASP A 497 -11.36 -27.02 -18.25
N THR A 498 -12.26 -26.57 -19.13
CA THR A 498 -13.26 -25.55 -18.81
C THR A 498 -14.57 -26.13 -18.29
N THR A 499 -14.76 -27.46 -18.28
CA THR A 499 -16.08 -28.10 -18.04
C THR A 499 -16.68 -27.82 -16.65
N ALA A 500 -15.82 -27.56 -15.66
CA ALA A 500 -16.19 -27.18 -14.29
C ALA A 500 -16.03 -25.68 -14.00
N VAL A 501 -15.71 -24.88 -15.02
CA VAL A 501 -15.63 -23.42 -14.93
C VAL A 501 -16.98 -22.82 -15.30
N ALA A 502 -17.32 -21.71 -14.65
CA ALA A 502 -18.52 -20.93 -14.93
C ALA A 502 -18.66 -20.59 -16.43
N ASP A 503 -19.90 -20.46 -16.90
CA ASP A 503 -20.17 -19.92 -18.23
C ASP A 503 -20.09 -18.37 -18.19
N GLY A 504 -19.87 -17.74 -19.34
CA GLY A 504 -19.77 -16.30 -19.49
C GLY A 504 -18.33 -15.78 -19.52
N TRP A 505 -18.11 -14.54 -19.08
CA TRP A 505 -16.84 -13.82 -19.26
C TRP A 505 -15.79 -14.17 -18.19
N HIS A 506 -14.55 -14.37 -18.63
CA HIS A 506 -13.39 -14.64 -17.78
C HIS A 506 -12.13 -13.90 -18.25
N GLU A 507 -11.26 -13.53 -17.30
CA GLU A 507 -9.90 -13.09 -17.61
C GLU A 507 -8.95 -14.30 -17.55
N LEU A 508 -8.39 -14.70 -18.70
CA LEU A 508 -7.27 -15.64 -18.75
C LEU A 508 -5.95 -14.85 -18.74
N ARG A 509 -5.01 -15.26 -17.88
CA ARG A 509 -3.67 -14.66 -17.78
C ARG A 509 -2.60 -15.74 -17.77
N VAL A 510 -1.58 -15.58 -18.59
CA VAL A 510 -0.39 -16.45 -18.61
C VAL A 510 0.83 -15.61 -18.23
N VAL A 511 1.60 -16.09 -17.25
CA VAL A 511 2.77 -15.41 -16.69
C VAL A 511 4.00 -16.28 -16.92
N ALA A 512 5.01 -15.73 -17.59
CA ALA A 512 6.33 -16.33 -17.71
C ALA A 512 7.23 -15.85 -16.56
N VAL A 513 7.90 -16.77 -15.89
CA VAL A 513 8.86 -16.48 -14.80
C VAL A 513 10.27 -16.82 -15.27
N ALA A 514 11.18 -15.84 -15.26
CA ALA A 514 12.56 -16.03 -15.71
C ALA A 514 13.40 -16.87 -14.71
N PRO A 515 14.39 -17.66 -15.17
CA PRO A 515 15.27 -18.49 -14.32
C PRO A 515 16.32 -17.69 -13.51
N GLY A 516 16.15 -16.37 -13.41
CA GLY A 516 17.08 -15.48 -12.70
C GLY A 516 16.88 -15.49 -11.18
N PRO A 517 17.88 -15.04 -10.40
CA PRO A 517 17.86 -15.06 -8.92
C PRO A 517 16.77 -14.20 -8.28
N LEU A 518 16.15 -13.30 -9.05
CA LEU A 518 14.96 -12.57 -8.63
C LEU A 518 13.70 -12.81 -9.50
N GLU A 519 13.70 -13.83 -10.36
CA GLU A 519 12.47 -14.40 -10.93
C GLU A 519 11.53 -13.39 -11.63
N THR A 520 12.07 -12.55 -12.52
CA THR A 520 11.31 -11.54 -13.28
C THR A 520 10.10 -12.14 -13.99
N GLN A 521 8.96 -11.47 -13.86
CA GLN A 521 7.69 -11.90 -14.44
C GLN A 521 7.30 -11.05 -15.65
N SER A 522 6.85 -11.74 -16.70
CA SER A 522 6.24 -11.17 -17.90
C SER A 522 4.87 -11.81 -18.11
N ARG A 523 3.91 -11.10 -18.70
CA ARG A 523 2.51 -11.54 -18.70
C ARG A 523 1.78 -11.19 -19.99
N ILE A 524 0.85 -12.06 -20.39
CA ILE A 524 -0.20 -11.76 -21.38
C ILE A 524 -1.55 -12.04 -20.73
N MET A 525 -2.54 -11.22 -21.07
CA MET A 525 -3.93 -11.36 -20.62
C MET A 525 -4.85 -11.36 -21.83
N VAL A 526 -5.78 -12.30 -21.86
CA VAL A 526 -6.78 -12.45 -22.91
C VAL A 526 -8.14 -12.66 -22.25
N PRO A 527 -9.13 -11.77 -22.44
CA PRO A 527 -10.49 -12.04 -21.99
C PRO A 527 -11.10 -13.12 -22.88
N ILE A 528 -11.75 -14.13 -22.29
CA ILE A 528 -12.39 -15.23 -23.01
C ILE A 528 -13.83 -15.41 -22.55
N VAL A 529 -14.63 -16.13 -23.34
CA VAL A 529 -16.01 -16.50 -23.00
C VAL A 529 -16.11 -18.01 -22.92
N ILE A 530 -16.48 -18.54 -21.76
CA ILE A 530 -16.72 -19.97 -21.55
C ILE A 530 -18.21 -20.24 -21.78
N ALA A 531 -18.54 -21.30 -22.51
CA ALA A 531 -19.91 -21.57 -22.95
C ALA A 531 -20.26 -23.07 -22.91
N ASN A 532 -19.85 -23.79 -21.86
CA ASN A 532 -20.05 -25.24 -21.75
C ASN A 532 -21.54 -25.63 -21.74
N GLN A 533 -22.40 -24.78 -21.18
CA GLN A 533 -23.85 -25.01 -21.07
C GLN A 533 -24.66 -24.06 -21.96
N GLY A 534 -24.02 -23.09 -22.61
CA GLY A 534 -24.69 -22.04 -23.38
C GLY A 534 -25.43 -21.02 -22.50
N SER A 535 -25.13 -20.97 -21.20
CA SER A 535 -25.70 -19.98 -20.30
C SER A 535 -25.21 -18.57 -20.64
N SER A 536 -26.06 -17.55 -20.44
CA SER A 536 -25.72 -16.16 -20.72
C SER A 536 -26.30 -15.20 -19.70
N LEU A 537 -25.52 -14.17 -19.36
CA LEU A 537 -25.87 -13.12 -18.41
C LEU A 537 -25.35 -11.77 -18.94
N THR A 538 -26.22 -10.75 -19.00
CA THR A 538 -25.83 -9.38 -19.39
C THR A 538 -25.91 -8.42 -18.20
N LEU A 539 -25.12 -7.35 -18.27
CA LEU A 539 -25.15 -6.21 -17.36
C LEU A 539 -24.97 -4.93 -18.18
N GLU A 540 -25.91 -4.00 -18.05
CA GLU A 540 -25.94 -2.72 -18.76
C GLU A 540 -26.26 -1.57 -17.78
N ARG A 541 -25.87 -0.34 -18.12
CA ARG A 541 -26.43 0.84 -17.44
C ARG A 541 -27.86 1.03 -17.95
N ASP A 542 -28.82 1.19 -17.04
CA ASP A 542 -30.21 1.33 -17.47
C ASP A 542 -30.46 2.70 -18.09
N GLY A 543 -31.12 2.70 -19.26
CA GLY A 543 -31.57 3.90 -19.96
C GLY A 543 -30.48 4.82 -20.51
N SER A 544 -29.20 4.41 -20.52
CA SER A 544 -28.11 5.26 -21.01
C SER A 544 -26.86 4.46 -21.39
N ASP A 545 -26.32 4.70 -22.58
CA ASP A 545 -25.02 4.18 -23.03
C ASP A 545 -23.82 4.99 -22.47
N ALA A 546 -24.07 6.04 -21.68
CA ALA A 546 -23.00 6.88 -21.15
C ALA A 546 -22.16 6.09 -20.11
N THR A 547 -20.85 6.08 -20.30
CA THR A 547 -19.89 5.45 -19.37
C THR A 547 -19.56 6.32 -18.17
N GLU A 548 -19.96 7.59 -18.15
CA GLU A 548 -19.63 8.57 -17.12
C GLU A 548 -20.83 8.88 -16.21
N ILE A 549 -20.57 9.03 -14.91
CA ILE A 549 -21.57 9.42 -13.88
C ILE A 549 -20.87 10.17 -12.75
N ALA A 550 -21.51 11.13 -12.11
CA ALA A 550 -20.87 11.93 -11.06
C ALA A 550 -20.88 11.23 -9.69
N TYR A 551 -19.79 11.40 -8.93
CA TYR A 551 -19.70 10.91 -7.56
C TYR A 551 -20.76 11.57 -6.67
N GLY A 552 -21.61 10.74 -6.08
CA GLY A 552 -22.76 11.16 -5.28
C GLY A 552 -24.11 10.77 -5.88
N GLU A 553 -24.17 10.51 -7.19
CA GLU A 553 -25.39 10.11 -7.90
C GLU A 553 -25.73 8.62 -7.73
N LEU A 554 -26.97 8.26 -8.04
CA LEU A 554 -27.45 6.87 -8.07
C LEU A 554 -27.30 6.28 -9.48
N LEU A 555 -26.39 5.33 -9.64
CA LEU A 555 -26.26 4.52 -10.83
C LEU A 555 -27.38 3.47 -10.86
N THR A 556 -28.23 3.47 -11.88
CA THR A 556 -29.14 2.34 -12.14
C THR A 556 -28.50 1.39 -13.14
N VAL A 557 -28.32 0.14 -12.76
CA VAL A 557 -27.89 -0.95 -13.66
C VAL A 557 -29.04 -1.91 -13.91
N ARG A 558 -29.10 -2.49 -15.11
CA ARG A 558 -30.02 -3.59 -15.45
C ARG A 558 -29.21 -4.86 -15.74
N ALA A 559 -29.69 -5.99 -15.26
CA ALA A 559 -29.11 -7.30 -15.58
C ALA A 559 -30.19 -8.28 -16.06
N ARG A 560 -29.81 -9.20 -16.96
CA ARG A 560 -30.71 -10.21 -17.53
C ARG A 560 -29.99 -11.56 -17.68
N ALA A 561 -30.61 -12.63 -17.19
CA ALA A 561 -30.21 -14.00 -17.44
C ALA A 561 -31.45 -14.91 -17.47
N ALA A 562 -31.61 -15.67 -18.55
CA ALA A 562 -32.71 -16.62 -18.67
C ALA A 562 -32.66 -17.64 -17.52
N ASP A 563 -33.85 -17.96 -16.99
CA ASP A 563 -34.06 -18.91 -15.89
C ASP A 563 -33.27 -18.64 -14.59
N ALA A 564 -32.73 -17.42 -14.41
CA ALA A 564 -32.05 -17.05 -13.18
C ALA A 564 -33.05 -16.94 -12.00
N PRO A 565 -32.76 -17.55 -10.84
CA PRO A 565 -33.55 -17.32 -9.63
C PRO A 565 -33.26 -15.93 -9.04
N SER A 566 -32.02 -15.46 -9.18
CA SER A 566 -31.56 -14.11 -8.81
C SER A 566 -30.22 -13.80 -9.49
N ILE A 567 -29.87 -12.51 -9.56
CA ILE A 567 -28.64 -11.99 -10.17
C ILE A 567 -27.95 -11.06 -9.17
N GLU A 568 -26.72 -11.39 -8.79
CA GLU A 568 -25.89 -10.58 -7.91
C GLU A 568 -25.04 -9.59 -8.72
N ILE A 569 -24.98 -8.34 -8.28
CA ILE A 569 -24.12 -7.30 -8.86
C ILE A 569 -22.88 -7.11 -8.00
N LEU A 570 -21.70 -7.21 -8.60
CA LEU A 570 -20.40 -7.22 -7.95
C LEU A 570 -19.53 -6.03 -8.39
N HIS A 571 -18.79 -5.44 -7.45
CA HIS A 571 -17.62 -4.58 -7.72
C HIS A 571 -16.40 -5.24 -7.10
N ASN A 572 -15.41 -5.65 -7.90
CA ASN A 572 -14.19 -6.32 -7.45
C ASN A 572 -14.45 -7.47 -6.45
N GLY A 573 -15.41 -8.34 -6.78
CA GLY A 573 -15.83 -9.47 -5.95
C GLY A 573 -16.59 -9.12 -4.67
N ARG A 574 -16.89 -7.84 -4.40
CA ARG A 574 -17.76 -7.40 -3.31
C ARG A 574 -19.18 -7.18 -3.83
N SER A 575 -20.16 -7.80 -3.17
CA SER A 575 -21.59 -7.62 -3.47
C SER A 575 -22.03 -6.17 -3.28
N LEU A 576 -22.72 -5.62 -4.28
CA LEU A 576 -23.39 -4.33 -4.23
C LEU A 576 -24.87 -4.48 -3.91
N GLY A 577 -25.48 -5.59 -4.32
CA GLY A 577 -26.88 -5.95 -4.11
C GLY A 577 -27.31 -7.07 -5.07
N THR A 578 -28.53 -7.56 -4.86
CA THR A 578 -29.13 -8.67 -5.64
C THR A 578 -30.41 -8.19 -6.31
N ILE A 579 -30.60 -8.64 -7.55
CA ILE A 579 -31.85 -8.55 -8.30
C ILE A 579 -32.54 -9.92 -8.20
N GLU A 580 -33.79 -9.96 -7.76
CA GLU A 580 -34.57 -11.20 -7.71
C GLU A 580 -35.18 -11.52 -9.09
N GLY A 581 -35.12 -12.78 -9.51
CA GLY A 581 -35.60 -13.24 -10.81
C GLY A 581 -34.59 -13.13 -11.97
N SER A 582 -35.10 -13.35 -13.19
CA SER A 582 -34.34 -13.43 -14.44
C SER A 582 -34.01 -12.10 -15.10
N GLU A 583 -34.67 -11.02 -14.69
CA GLU A 583 -34.40 -9.65 -15.13
C GLU A 583 -34.79 -8.67 -14.03
N GLY A 584 -34.01 -7.59 -13.90
CA GLY A 584 -34.40 -6.43 -13.11
C GLY A 584 -33.31 -5.38 -13.04
N THR A 585 -33.53 -4.39 -12.17
CA THR A 585 -32.65 -3.23 -12.01
C THR A 585 -32.18 -3.07 -10.57
N LEU A 586 -30.93 -2.66 -10.37
CA LEU A 586 -30.38 -2.29 -9.07
C LEU A 586 -29.92 -0.83 -9.09
N GLN A 587 -30.27 -0.06 -8.06
CA GLN A 587 -29.68 1.25 -7.80
C GLN A 587 -28.44 1.11 -6.91
N VAL A 588 -27.33 1.68 -7.35
CA VAL A 588 -26.04 1.70 -6.68
C VAL A 588 -25.64 3.15 -6.43
N ASP A 589 -25.49 3.51 -5.16
CA ASP A 589 -24.90 4.79 -4.78
C ASP A 589 -23.41 4.82 -5.16
N THR A 590 -23.03 5.75 -6.04
CA THR A 590 -21.65 5.86 -6.56
C THR A 590 -20.61 6.16 -5.47
N ARG A 591 -21.03 6.65 -4.29
CA ARG A 591 -20.12 6.83 -3.13
C ARG A 591 -19.57 5.50 -2.61
N ARG A 592 -20.26 4.38 -2.88
CA ARG A 592 -19.79 3.01 -2.59
C ARG A 592 -18.71 2.51 -3.57
N LEU A 593 -18.39 3.27 -4.63
CA LEU A 593 -17.50 2.83 -5.70
C LEU A 593 -16.15 3.58 -5.71
N GLY A 594 -16.10 4.78 -5.14
CA GLY A 594 -14.98 5.71 -5.31
C GLY A 594 -15.04 6.48 -6.64
N MET A 595 -14.16 7.46 -6.82
CA MET A 595 -13.99 8.15 -8.10
C MET A 595 -13.07 7.34 -9.04
N GLY A 596 -13.00 7.74 -10.31
CA GLY A 596 -12.13 7.13 -11.30
C GLY A 596 -12.72 5.90 -12.00
N PRO A 597 -11.87 5.04 -12.60
CA PRO A 597 -12.33 3.89 -13.39
C PRO A 597 -12.89 2.77 -12.50
N VAL A 598 -14.08 2.28 -12.85
CA VAL A 598 -14.80 1.23 -12.11
C VAL A 598 -15.30 0.17 -13.09
N ALA A 599 -15.27 -1.10 -12.66
CA ALA A 599 -15.85 -2.21 -13.41
C ALA A 599 -16.85 -2.98 -12.54
N LEU A 600 -18.10 -3.08 -13.01
CA LEU A 600 -19.15 -3.88 -12.37
C LEU A 600 -19.35 -5.20 -13.14
N GLN A 601 -19.64 -6.29 -12.45
CA GLN A 601 -19.94 -7.58 -13.08
C GLN A 601 -21.19 -8.19 -12.45
N ALA A 602 -22.07 -8.79 -13.27
CA ALA A 602 -23.19 -9.58 -12.78
C ALA A 602 -22.79 -11.06 -12.67
N SER A 603 -23.32 -11.75 -11.66
CA SER A 603 -23.13 -13.17 -11.42
C SER A 603 -24.48 -13.82 -11.06
N SER A 604 -24.75 -15.02 -11.58
CA SER A 604 -25.94 -15.80 -11.20
C SER A 604 -25.63 -17.30 -11.18
N ARG A 605 -26.49 -18.11 -10.55
CA ARG A 605 -26.43 -19.58 -10.62
C ARG A 605 -27.47 -20.09 -11.62
N LEU A 606 -27.00 -20.50 -12.80
CA LEU A 606 -27.80 -21.02 -13.92
C LEU A 606 -27.49 -22.50 -14.12
N ALA A 607 -28.52 -23.33 -14.32
CA ALA A 607 -28.38 -24.79 -14.51
C ALA A 607 -27.46 -25.50 -13.48
N GLY A 608 -27.38 -24.97 -12.25
CA GLY A 608 -26.55 -25.51 -11.16
C GLY A 608 -25.09 -25.02 -11.12
N GLN A 609 -24.61 -24.28 -12.11
CA GLN A 609 -23.28 -23.65 -12.10
C GLN A 609 -23.38 -22.12 -12.07
N THR A 610 -22.26 -21.44 -11.79
CA THR A 610 -22.21 -19.97 -11.89
C THR A 610 -22.13 -19.53 -13.36
N CYS A 611 -22.74 -18.41 -13.69
CA CYS A 611 -22.57 -17.70 -14.97
C CYS A 611 -22.23 -16.22 -14.70
N ARG A 612 -21.38 -15.60 -15.53
CA ARG A 612 -20.88 -14.22 -15.34
C ARG A 612 -21.07 -13.33 -16.57
N SER A 613 -21.47 -12.07 -16.36
CA SER A 613 -21.50 -11.08 -17.45
C SER A 613 -20.10 -10.64 -17.86
N ALA A 614 -19.98 -10.05 -19.04
CA ALA A 614 -18.89 -9.13 -19.32
C ALA A 614 -18.90 -7.96 -18.31
N PRO A 615 -17.74 -7.37 -17.98
CA PRO A 615 -17.68 -6.22 -17.07
C PRO A 615 -18.29 -4.96 -17.71
N LEU A 616 -19.18 -4.30 -16.99
CA LEU A 616 -19.67 -2.95 -17.28
C LEU A 616 -18.63 -1.94 -16.78
N ALA A 617 -17.84 -1.40 -17.69
CA ALA A 617 -16.83 -0.37 -17.40
C ALA A 617 -17.47 1.03 -17.34
N LEU A 618 -17.11 1.79 -16.30
CA LEU A 618 -17.62 3.12 -16.00
C LEU A 618 -16.49 4.03 -15.50
N THR A 619 -16.67 5.34 -15.62
CA THR A 619 -15.83 6.35 -14.96
C THR A 619 -16.69 7.16 -14.01
N ILE A 620 -16.37 7.12 -12.72
CA ILE A 620 -17.02 7.93 -11.70
C ILE A 620 -16.30 9.27 -11.62
N LEU A 621 -16.92 10.32 -12.16
CA LEU A 621 -16.35 11.68 -12.18
C LEU A 621 -16.38 12.30 -10.77
N PRO A 622 -15.50 13.28 -10.46
CA PRO A 622 -15.65 14.14 -9.29
C PRO A 622 -17.06 14.76 -9.20
N PRO A 623 -17.52 15.18 -8.00
CA PRO A 623 -18.74 15.98 -7.91
C PRO A 623 -18.56 17.29 -8.70
N PRO A 624 -19.66 17.97 -9.12
CA PRO A 624 -19.57 19.24 -9.82
C PRO A 624 -18.74 20.27 -9.03
N PRO A 625 -17.80 20.99 -9.67
CA PRO A 625 -16.97 21.97 -8.99
C PRO A 625 -17.80 23.19 -8.55
N LEU A 626 -17.63 23.61 -7.30
CA LEU A 626 -18.23 24.85 -6.80
C LEU A 626 -17.37 26.06 -7.24
N PRO A 627 -17.98 27.10 -7.86
CA PRO A 627 -17.30 28.36 -8.12
C PRO A 627 -17.09 29.13 -6.80
N PRO A 628 -16.07 30.00 -6.71
CA PRO A 628 -15.83 30.80 -5.51
C PRO A 628 -16.92 31.85 -5.28
N VAL A 629 -17.11 32.25 -4.02
CA VAL A 629 -17.99 33.37 -3.66
C VAL A 629 -17.48 34.69 -4.23
N THR A 630 -18.40 35.51 -4.76
CA THR A 630 -18.08 36.75 -5.50
C THR A 630 -18.54 38.02 -4.80
N ASP A 631 -19.38 37.88 -3.78
CA ASP A 631 -19.99 38.95 -2.98
C ASP A 631 -19.13 39.38 -1.77
N VAL A 632 -18.01 38.72 -1.53
CA VAL A 632 -17.14 38.94 -0.37
C VAL A 632 -15.84 39.63 -0.76
N ASN A 633 -15.61 40.82 -0.19
CA ASN A 633 -14.33 41.51 -0.35
C ASN A 633 -13.29 40.91 0.61
N ALA A 634 -12.20 40.38 0.07
CA ALA A 634 -11.11 39.78 0.83
C ALA A 634 -10.46 40.72 1.87
N ALA A 635 -10.60 42.04 1.72
CA ALA A 635 -10.11 43.04 2.66
C ALA A 635 -10.99 43.21 3.92
N GLN A 636 -12.21 42.65 3.93
CA GLN A 636 -13.13 42.63 5.08
C GLN A 636 -13.02 41.33 5.91
N LEU A 637 -12.11 40.42 5.53
CA LEU A 637 -11.97 39.11 6.15
C LEU A 637 -10.85 39.13 7.20
N VAL A 638 -11.21 38.86 8.45
CA VAL A 638 -10.32 38.83 9.62
C VAL A 638 -10.07 37.40 10.08
N ASP A 639 -8.84 37.10 10.51
CA ASP A 639 -8.41 35.79 11.04
C ASP A 639 -9.35 35.22 12.12
N GLY A 640 -9.73 33.95 11.98
CA GLY A 640 -10.59 33.23 12.92
C GLY A 640 -11.91 32.73 12.34
N LEU A 641 -12.51 31.76 13.01
CA LEU A 641 -13.79 31.15 12.67
C LEU A 641 -14.90 31.69 13.57
N ARG A 642 -16.08 31.94 13.02
CA ARG A 642 -17.24 32.43 13.77
C ARG A 642 -18.04 31.24 14.31
N LEU A 643 -18.16 31.14 15.63
CA LEU A 643 -19.02 30.17 16.30
C LEU A 643 -20.23 30.87 16.95
N THR A 644 -21.43 30.36 16.71
CA THR A 644 -22.65 30.71 17.46
C THR A 644 -23.18 29.45 18.15
N VAL A 645 -23.61 29.58 19.40
CA VAL A 645 -24.25 28.49 20.18
C VAL A 645 -25.54 29.04 20.80
N GLY A 646 -26.64 28.30 20.67
CA GLY A 646 -27.95 28.73 21.16
C GLY A 646 -28.35 30.10 20.59
N ASN A 647 -28.65 31.03 21.48
CA ASN A 647 -28.92 32.45 21.16
C ASN A 647 -27.79 33.38 21.62
N ASP A 648 -26.61 32.83 21.93
CA ASP A 648 -25.47 33.61 22.43
C ASP A 648 -24.84 34.47 21.33
N LEU A 649 -24.10 35.51 21.73
CA LEU A 649 -23.31 36.31 20.80
C LEU A 649 -22.20 35.45 20.15
N PRO A 650 -21.85 35.68 18.88
CA PRO A 650 -20.79 34.92 18.22
C PRO A 650 -19.44 35.05 18.92
N VAL A 651 -18.73 33.93 19.02
CA VAL A 651 -17.37 33.83 19.57
C VAL A 651 -16.41 33.50 18.44
N ILE A 652 -15.24 34.16 18.41
CA ILE A 652 -14.19 33.87 17.43
C ILE A 652 -13.27 32.76 17.94
N VAL A 653 -13.13 31.70 17.15
CA VAL A 653 -12.32 30.52 17.43
C VAL A 653 -11.10 30.53 16.51
N THR A 654 -9.90 30.33 17.05
CA THR A 654 -8.64 30.39 16.29
C THR A 654 -7.85 29.08 16.26
N GLU A 655 -8.28 28.06 17.00
CA GLU A 655 -7.61 26.76 17.13
C GLU A 655 -8.64 25.66 17.45
N THR A 656 -8.71 24.61 16.62
CA THR A 656 -9.65 23.48 16.79
C THR A 656 -8.98 22.11 16.93
N LYS A 657 -7.65 22.03 17.07
CA LYS A 657 -6.88 20.77 17.12
C LYS A 657 -7.24 19.81 18.27
N ASP A 658 -7.54 20.35 19.45
CA ASP A 658 -8.02 19.53 20.58
C ASP A 658 -9.50 19.23 20.35
N ALA A 659 -9.88 17.95 20.23
CA ALA A 659 -11.27 17.53 20.04
C ALA A 659 -12.26 18.14 21.04
N ARG A 660 -11.79 18.52 22.24
CA ARG A 660 -12.59 19.16 23.30
C ARG A 660 -12.50 20.70 23.28
N TRP A 661 -12.05 21.33 22.21
CA TRP A 661 -11.97 22.79 22.11
C TRP A 661 -13.32 23.45 22.41
N LEU A 662 -14.42 22.88 21.89
CA LEU A 662 -15.79 23.33 22.13
C LEU A 662 -16.19 23.21 23.61
N ALA A 663 -15.76 22.15 24.31
CA ALA A 663 -16.04 21.98 25.73
C ALA A 663 -15.37 23.04 26.62
N LYS A 664 -14.25 23.63 26.19
CA LYS A 664 -13.55 24.71 26.93
C LYS A 664 -14.35 26.01 26.97
N LEU A 665 -15.32 26.18 26.07
CA LEU A 665 -16.26 27.31 26.05
C LEU A 665 -17.42 27.11 27.03
N ASN A 666 -17.54 25.94 27.68
CA ASN A 666 -18.65 25.55 28.55
C ASN A 666 -20.05 25.81 27.95
N PRO A 667 -20.32 25.41 26.70
CA PRO A 667 -21.65 25.59 26.11
C PRO A 667 -22.70 24.80 26.90
N GLY A 668 -23.93 25.32 26.95
CA GLY A 668 -25.07 24.54 27.41
C GLY A 668 -25.24 23.27 26.57
N ALA A 669 -25.80 22.21 27.17
CA ALA A 669 -26.16 21.01 26.43
C ALA A 669 -27.42 21.24 25.56
N ASP A 670 -27.56 20.44 24.51
CA ASP A 670 -28.71 20.40 23.61
C ASP A 670 -29.00 21.76 22.93
N GLN A 671 -27.96 22.60 22.78
CA GLN A 671 -28.04 23.89 22.08
C GLN A 671 -27.68 23.72 20.60
N PRO A 672 -28.39 24.38 19.67
CA PRO A 672 -27.94 24.44 18.28
C PRO A 672 -26.59 25.16 18.20
N LEU A 673 -25.71 24.71 17.32
CA LEU A 673 -24.44 25.39 17.04
C LEU A 673 -24.24 25.59 15.54
N VAL A 674 -23.59 26.71 15.20
CA VAL A 674 -23.19 27.06 13.84
C VAL A 674 -21.74 27.51 13.90
N LEU A 675 -20.87 26.85 13.14
CA LEU A 675 -19.48 27.24 12.92
C LEU A 675 -19.31 27.60 11.45
N ASP A 676 -19.04 28.86 11.15
CA ASP A 676 -18.86 29.34 9.77
C ASP A 676 -17.58 30.16 9.58
N ALA A 677 -16.96 30.00 8.42
CA ALA A 677 -15.77 30.74 8.03
C ALA A 677 -15.53 30.71 6.52
N TYR A 678 -14.82 31.73 6.05
CA TYR A 678 -14.26 31.85 4.72
C TYR A 678 -12.85 31.28 4.67
N PHE A 679 -12.51 30.64 3.56
CA PHE A 679 -11.19 30.07 3.28
C PHE A 679 -10.84 30.26 1.81
N THR A 680 -9.57 30.03 1.46
CA THR A 680 -9.10 30.21 0.08
C THR A 680 -8.42 28.93 -0.40
N VAL A 681 -8.81 28.46 -1.58
CA VAL A 681 -8.18 27.31 -2.23
C VAL A 681 -7.33 27.76 -3.43
N PRO A 682 -6.10 27.23 -3.59
CA PRO A 682 -5.15 27.72 -4.59
C PRO A 682 -5.33 27.10 -5.99
N ALA A 683 -6.10 26.02 -6.13
CA ALA A 683 -6.22 25.24 -7.35
C ALA A 683 -7.62 24.64 -7.47
N ASP A 684 -8.00 24.30 -8.70
CA ASP A 684 -9.16 23.47 -9.01
C ASP A 684 -8.83 22.04 -8.57
N ASP A 685 -9.47 21.50 -7.52
CA ASP A 685 -9.21 20.15 -7.00
C ASP A 685 -10.37 19.60 -6.16
N VAL A 686 -10.36 18.28 -5.92
CA VAL A 686 -11.21 17.65 -4.89
C VAL A 686 -10.50 17.77 -3.54
N TYR A 687 -10.92 18.79 -2.79
CA TYR A 687 -10.59 18.96 -1.38
C TYR A 687 -11.46 18.03 -0.53
N GLN A 688 -11.15 17.93 0.76
CA GLN A 688 -12.02 17.20 1.69
C GLN A 688 -12.12 17.89 3.05
N PHE A 689 -13.29 17.73 3.68
CA PHE A 689 -13.48 17.90 5.10
C PHE A 689 -13.39 16.52 5.79
N GLN A 690 -12.80 16.48 6.98
CA GLN A 690 -12.77 15.29 7.84
C GLN A 690 -13.45 15.62 9.16
N LEU A 691 -14.51 14.89 9.49
CA LEU A 691 -15.39 15.16 10.63
C LEU A 691 -15.37 13.99 11.63
N GLU A 692 -15.24 14.26 12.92
CA GLU A 692 -15.36 13.28 14.00
C GLU A 692 -15.91 13.98 15.26
N GLY A 693 -16.76 13.32 16.03
CA GLY A 693 -17.25 13.83 17.31
C GLY A 693 -18.75 13.65 17.52
N ASN A 694 -19.31 14.36 18.49
CA ASN A 694 -20.71 14.25 18.92
C ASN A 694 -21.50 15.57 18.86
N SER A 695 -20.94 16.59 18.22
CA SER A 695 -21.53 17.94 18.10
C SER A 695 -21.51 18.45 16.65
N VAL A 696 -21.85 17.58 15.68
CA VAL A 696 -21.92 17.93 14.25
C VAL A 696 -23.03 17.12 13.57
N ASN A 697 -23.90 17.79 12.82
CA ASN A 697 -25.06 17.19 12.16
C ASN A 697 -25.11 17.48 10.65
N ALA A 698 -24.54 18.60 10.17
CA ALA A 698 -24.41 18.90 8.76
C ALA A 698 -23.23 19.83 8.42
N LEU A 699 -22.84 19.85 7.15
CA LEU A 699 -21.83 20.70 6.54
C LEU A 699 -22.35 21.21 5.19
N LYS A 700 -22.26 22.53 5.01
CA LYS A 700 -22.47 23.23 3.74
C LYS A 700 -21.19 23.89 3.28
N VAL A 701 -21.04 24.04 1.96
CA VAL A 701 -20.03 24.89 1.31
C VAL A 701 -20.75 25.71 0.25
N ASP A 702 -20.54 27.03 0.26
CA ASP A 702 -21.18 28.01 -0.62
C ASP A 702 -22.73 27.82 -0.69
N ASP A 703 -23.33 27.71 0.50
CA ASP A 703 -24.75 27.41 0.78
C ASP A 703 -25.30 26.06 0.27
N GLN A 704 -24.56 25.34 -0.58
CA GLN A 704 -24.88 23.99 -1.01
C GLN A 704 -24.67 22.98 0.13
N GLN A 705 -25.63 22.08 0.31
CA GLN A 705 -25.54 20.95 1.24
C GLN A 705 -24.53 19.92 0.73
N ILE A 706 -23.44 19.70 1.45
CA ILE A 706 -22.37 18.75 1.08
C ILE A 706 -22.49 17.46 1.90
N TRP A 707 -22.75 17.58 3.20
CA TRP A 707 -22.93 16.43 4.08
C TRP A 707 -23.94 16.69 5.19
N PRO A 708 -24.73 15.69 5.63
CA PRO A 708 -24.91 14.41 4.97
C PRO A 708 -25.77 14.54 3.71
N THR A 709 -25.64 13.56 2.82
CA THR A 709 -26.45 13.41 1.60
C THR A 709 -27.81 12.75 1.85
N GLY A 710 -28.06 12.30 3.09
CA GLY A 710 -29.31 11.71 3.56
C GLY A 710 -29.67 12.24 4.95
N THR A 711 -30.25 11.38 5.79
CA THR A 711 -30.65 11.75 7.16
C THR A 711 -29.47 12.22 8.01
N ALA A 712 -29.65 13.31 8.77
CA ALA A 712 -28.66 13.79 9.73
C ALA A 712 -28.37 12.75 10.83
N PRO A 713 -27.10 12.53 11.22
CA PRO A 713 -26.78 11.67 12.36
C PRO A 713 -27.34 12.29 13.64
N THR A 714 -27.83 11.45 14.56
CA THR A 714 -28.43 11.86 15.84
C THR A 714 -27.53 11.58 17.05
N GLY A 715 -26.29 11.14 16.80
CA GLY A 715 -25.32 10.76 17.83
C GLY A 715 -23.88 10.92 17.33
N PRO A 716 -22.89 10.38 18.07
CA PRO A 716 -21.48 10.48 17.71
C PRO A 716 -21.19 9.87 16.33
N ILE A 717 -20.41 10.59 15.52
CA ILE A 717 -19.85 10.09 14.27
C ILE A 717 -18.38 9.69 14.47
N ALA A 718 -18.00 8.57 13.85
CA ALA A 718 -16.61 8.25 13.59
C ALA A 718 -16.05 9.17 12.49
N TRP A 719 -14.75 9.04 12.22
CA TRP A 719 -14.08 9.79 11.15
C TRP A 719 -14.79 9.63 9.80
N THR A 720 -15.39 10.72 9.34
CA THR A 720 -16.19 10.79 8.11
C THR A 720 -15.48 11.68 7.10
N MET A 721 -15.14 11.12 5.93
CA MET A 721 -14.43 11.82 4.86
C MET A 721 -15.40 12.39 3.84
N VAL A 722 -15.45 13.71 3.72
CA VAL A 722 -16.41 14.44 2.90
C VAL A 722 -15.68 15.15 1.76
N PRO A 723 -15.66 14.61 0.52
CA PRO A 723 -15.06 15.28 -0.62
C PRO A 723 -15.88 16.49 -1.06
N VAL A 724 -15.20 17.54 -1.52
CA VAL A 724 -15.80 18.72 -2.15
C VAL A 724 -14.88 19.22 -3.26
N HIS A 725 -15.43 19.40 -4.46
CA HIS A 725 -14.69 19.90 -5.61
C HIS A 725 -14.82 21.42 -5.66
N LEU A 726 -13.69 22.14 -5.62
CA LEU A 726 -13.66 23.60 -5.50
C LEU A 726 -12.76 24.20 -6.58
N GLN A 727 -13.23 25.27 -7.23
CA GLN A 727 -12.44 26.07 -8.16
C GLN A 727 -11.49 27.03 -7.39
N PRO A 728 -10.43 27.59 -8.01
CA PRO A 728 -9.52 28.51 -7.32
C PRO A 728 -10.24 29.80 -6.87
N GLY A 729 -10.18 30.11 -5.57
CA GLY A 729 -10.77 31.34 -5.04
C GLY A 729 -11.15 31.28 -3.56
N ILE A 730 -12.04 32.17 -3.14
CA ILE A 730 -12.58 32.24 -1.78
C ILE A 730 -13.89 31.42 -1.74
N HIS A 731 -14.04 30.60 -0.70
CA HIS A 731 -15.25 29.83 -0.41
C HIS A 731 -15.68 30.05 1.03
N ARG A 732 -16.93 29.75 1.33
CA ARG A 732 -17.48 29.75 2.69
C ARG A 732 -17.91 28.34 3.06
N PHE A 733 -17.55 27.87 4.26
CA PHE A 733 -18.21 26.70 4.83
C PHE A 733 -19.09 27.11 6.01
N THR A 734 -20.15 26.33 6.21
CA THR A 734 -21.05 26.44 7.37
C THR A 734 -21.30 25.03 7.90
N LEU A 735 -20.78 24.73 9.10
CA LEU A 735 -21.03 23.49 9.82
C LEU A 735 -22.12 23.76 10.86
N THR A 736 -23.14 22.90 10.92
CA THR A 736 -24.18 22.96 11.94
C THR A 736 -24.21 21.71 12.80
N GLY A 737 -24.61 21.87 14.04
CA GLY A 737 -24.70 20.77 15.00
C GLY A 737 -25.61 21.08 16.19
N THR A 738 -25.62 20.15 17.15
CA THR A 738 -26.20 20.33 18.48
C THR A 738 -25.15 19.96 19.53
N THR A 739 -25.04 20.74 20.61
CA THR A 739 -24.00 20.53 21.64
C THR A 739 -24.32 19.34 22.54
N ALA A 740 -23.42 18.35 22.60
CA ALA A 740 -23.51 17.29 23.61
C ALA A 740 -23.11 17.80 25.01
N ARG A 741 -23.51 17.08 26.08
CA ARG A 741 -23.11 17.36 27.49
C ARG A 741 -21.59 17.38 27.71
N ALA A 742 -20.85 16.60 26.93
CA ALA A 742 -19.39 16.61 26.87
C ALA A 742 -19.03 16.73 25.38
N PRO A 743 -19.02 17.96 24.83
CA PRO A 743 -18.98 18.16 23.39
C PRO A 743 -17.57 17.90 22.86
N THR A 744 -17.52 17.11 21.80
CA THR A 744 -16.33 16.77 21.02
C THR A 744 -16.60 17.07 19.56
N LEU A 745 -15.66 17.75 18.92
CA LEU A 745 -15.75 18.11 17.51
C LEU A 745 -14.33 18.28 16.95
N ARG A 746 -13.90 17.34 16.12
CA ARG A 746 -12.76 17.52 15.20
C ARG A 746 -13.29 17.85 13.82
N VAL A 747 -12.73 18.90 13.23
CA VAL A 747 -12.96 19.30 11.85
C VAL A 747 -11.60 19.57 11.25
N ARG A 748 -11.28 18.90 10.14
CA ARG A 748 -10.07 19.15 9.36
C ARG A 748 -10.46 19.49 7.94
N PHE A 749 -9.62 20.27 7.27
CA PHE A 749 -9.79 20.62 5.87
C PHE A 749 -8.45 20.69 5.15
N GLY A 750 -8.41 20.19 3.92
CA GLY A 750 -7.28 20.34 3.01
C GLY A 750 -7.48 19.62 1.67
N GLY A 751 -6.51 19.82 0.78
CA GLY A 751 -6.35 19.05 -0.46
C GLY A 751 -5.09 18.20 -0.31
N PRO A 752 -3.89 18.82 -0.32
CA PRO A 752 -2.66 18.16 0.12
C PRO A 752 -2.66 17.90 1.63
N GLY A 753 -3.02 16.69 2.04
CA GLY A 753 -3.26 16.37 3.44
C GLY A 753 -4.47 17.11 4.03
N CYS A 754 -4.70 16.94 5.34
CA CYS A 754 -5.85 17.50 6.05
C CYS A 754 -5.47 17.86 7.49
N THR A 755 -5.58 19.14 7.84
CA THR A 755 -5.26 19.66 9.18
C THR A 755 -6.44 20.40 9.80
N SER A 756 -6.48 20.39 11.12
CA SER A 756 -7.51 21.02 11.97
C SER A 756 -7.66 22.50 11.64
N LEU A 757 -8.89 23.01 11.71
CA LEU A 757 -9.17 24.40 11.34
C LEU A 757 -8.47 25.38 12.29
N ASP A 758 -7.94 26.45 11.73
CA ASP A 758 -7.15 27.44 12.45
C ASP A 758 -7.39 28.85 11.90
N GLY A 759 -7.19 29.86 12.75
CA GLY A 759 -7.47 31.25 12.40
C GLY A 759 -6.56 31.85 11.32
N LYS A 760 -5.49 31.17 10.89
CA LYS A 760 -4.58 31.67 9.84
C LYS A 760 -5.02 31.24 8.44
N ARG A 761 -5.75 30.13 8.33
CA ARG A 761 -6.32 29.63 7.07
C ARG A 761 -7.80 29.98 6.90
N PHE A 762 -8.50 30.21 8.01
CA PHE A 762 -9.93 30.50 8.05
C PHE A 762 -10.19 31.88 8.64
N ARG A 763 -11.12 32.61 8.02
CA ARG A 763 -11.44 34.02 8.32
C ARG A 763 -12.95 34.23 8.45
N HIS A 764 -13.35 35.30 9.11
CA HIS A 764 -14.75 35.73 9.24
C HIS A 764 -14.91 37.17 8.74
N LEU A 765 -16.16 37.59 8.52
CA LEU A 765 -16.49 39.01 8.33
C LEU A 765 -16.57 39.69 9.70
N GLU A 766 -15.96 40.87 9.81
CA GLU A 766 -15.97 41.75 10.99
C GLU A 766 -17.38 42.24 11.38
#